data_AF-I4B6B4-F1
#
_entry.id   AF-I4B6B4-F1
#
_cell.length_a   1.000
_cell.length_b   1.000
_cell.length_c   1.000
_cell.angle_alpha   90.00
_cell.angle_beta   90.00
_cell.angle_gamma   90.00
#
_symmetry.space_group_name_H-M   'P 1'
#
loop_
_entity.id
_entity.type
_entity.pdbx_description
1 polymer ?
#
loop_
_entity_poly.entity_id
_entity_poly.type
_entity_poly.pdbx_seq_one_letter_code
_entity_poly.pdbx_strand_id
1 'polypeptide(L)'
;MNEFPDGSLTPEVKSKTGRLSQILRVLRYTVAVVIVGIVIAYNYVMRPAFLQPVIIDTFAKSTNGRLEVTVAKTSLFTGFQFRNVVVHAPEGYSDTPILKAGELNLLYNVFGFFRGKFGIHEFSLKDTEIFLEQKNNIFNAAALAKPGEEKPEREKEEEAAKEPGDGVVSWFFDVQIFARIALQNFNFTLDARDKTNKNKQYAHLKNFHFVTSLLTNDFSKIKTNDIAAMVALLNTFAIQLNPQKSVAIDYEGAAASVRSNLDLFWLLFYDGQSKKPEFVSRMNFGNDTFPVALGRGKAQNLPFRLGHKIDYEAKEDRLKIEDFNIEFLRDTLLALTGTGEKLLKPGRSIKIETTASRVNLGKIHEVVSHLTSKRDPAFSGFFSVKPTRVSIQGNKIEDQGGLKLERVAVRAGSVYVSIPNLEIDHAADIDQSLKPLPVKTAELKVRGNLNGAGLGLDAKLAADRKTQAAFYLKGLNIAPFSAGAATGTINTTFNASGESPQNLAINLRVYSPELHYFVDRGRSGVNRIDFNAKGSVKSSEDFKNTTIDLPVISFTDKDKEYATAVDLKSQVHVEKADSINIKYQLDSLIVSFKELIGTMPAGLQEQIGGLIKTVNPGRTLRADGETNVTISGREQQIQHVTQIALPDVHVDDIQIKAKARMAPPYTYLDQFTITGLRKALSISASGELKDGSEVVEDPVTGKKQRAAVKTPDLKYKVELARTQESEILDDTFLVGLFSIAGTAKGNLVNGLVKIDALSFRNPKVKVHKVNLDFPFKHDLKLKKTLNLRAGNKERIIKNYNFNRAYNFTIENIEIPDPNNSREWLNLIYSRGKYPAIGASMEYKDNVFVMPVLQLYTLNGVVTISDTLFNLGRLRPSEMEYSSTIQVKDIDLKPLMLKEKADTITDGKLRIDILLTGNRLDKPVENLNGYLSIFRIGPEFAEAVMKAVKPKQSDLINSVATNTAIPRKIDIELRDGFVYSDIPIKKGAVGTIFFSPDEIKNRRINIPEFFQRISNEASTYRAPASSPGS
;
A
#
# COMPACT_ATOMS: atom_id res chain seq x y z
N MET A 1 -42.25 85.87 -3.26
CA MET A 1 -43.57 85.41 -2.79
C MET A 1 -43.38 84.87 -1.39
N ASN A 2 -43.89 85.42 -0.29
CA ASN A 2 -44.84 86.49 0.02
C ASN A 2 -44.43 87.09 1.39
N GLU A 3 -44.16 88.40 1.51
CA GLU A 3 -45.01 89.43 2.15
C GLU A 3 -45.20 89.31 3.69
N PHE A 4 -44.66 90.32 4.38
CA PHE A 4 -45.00 90.83 5.74
C PHE A 4 -46.51 91.17 5.84
N PRO A 5 -47.17 91.28 7.04
CA PRO A 5 -47.02 92.49 7.88
C PRO A 5 -47.33 92.39 9.39
N ASP A 6 -47.07 93.53 10.05
CA ASP A 6 -47.35 93.97 11.41
C ASP A 6 -48.79 93.80 11.93
N GLY A 7 -48.95 93.83 13.26
CA GLY A 7 -50.23 94.10 13.92
C GLY A 7 -50.13 94.13 15.45
N SER A 8 -50.48 95.26 16.05
CA SER A 8 -50.34 95.62 17.47
C SER A 8 -51.61 95.40 18.31
N LEU A 9 -51.38 95.23 19.64
CA LEU A 9 -52.20 95.61 20.81
C LEU A 9 -53.60 94.98 21.12
N THR A 10 -53.60 94.07 22.13
CA THR A 10 -54.45 93.96 23.37
C THR A 10 -56.01 94.04 23.32
N PRO A 11 -56.80 93.53 24.32
CA PRO A 11 -56.45 93.16 25.71
C PRO A 11 -57.07 91.85 26.30
N GLU A 12 -56.58 91.57 27.52
CA GLU A 12 -57.04 90.69 28.61
C GLU A 12 -58.39 89.96 28.55
N VAL A 13 -58.35 88.64 28.85
CA VAL A 13 -59.15 88.04 29.95
C VAL A 13 -58.31 86.96 30.66
N LYS A 14 -58.00 87.20 31.95
CA LYS A 14 -57.44 86.20 32.88
C LYS A 14 -58.51 85.17 33.24
N SER A 15 -58.17 83.88 33.21
CA SER A 15 -58.80 82.90 34.11
C SER A 15 -57.97 81.63 34.27
N LYS A 16 -57.44 81.47 35.49
CA LYS A 16 -57.23 80.21 36.23
C LYS A 16 -56.61 79.02 35.48
N THR A 17 -55.31 78.82 35.72
CA THR A 17 -54.84 77.57 36.36
C THR A 17 -53.36 77.70 36.76
N GLY A 18 -53.13 78.62 37.70
CA GLY A 18 -51.88 78.76 38.46
C GLY A 18 -51.50 77.57 39.34
N ARG A 19 -52.18 76.41 39.23
CA ARG A 19 -51.79 75.16 39.91
C ARG A 19 -50.94 74.25 39.01
N LEU A 20 -51.17 74.17 37.69
CA LEU A 20 -50.31 73.38 36.81
C LEU A 20 -48.97 74.08 36.55
N SER A 21 -48.95 75.42 36.43
CA SER A 21 -47.70 76.18 36.30
C SER A 21 -46.92 76.31 37.61
N GLN A 22 -47.59 76.28 38.77
CA GLN A 22 -46.93 76.14 40.08
C GLN A 22 -46.47 74.71 40.36
N ILE A 23 -47.24 73.67 40.00
CA ILE A 23 -46.78 72.27 40.10
C ILE A 23 -45.65 72.02 39.12
N LEU A 24 -45.69 72.54 37.88
CA LEU A 24 -44.55 72.48 36.96
C LEU A 24 -43.38 73.36 37.44
N ARG A 25 -43.60 74.52 38.09
CA ARG A 25 -42.50 75.31 38.68
C ARG A 25 -41.90 74.61 39.90
N VAL A 26 -42.70 74.08 40.81
CA VAL A 26 -42.26 73.34 41.99
C VAL A 26 -41.63 72.02 41.56
N LEU A 27 -42.21 71.27 40.63
CA LEU A 27 -41.59 70.09 40.03
C LEU A 27 -40.31 70.46 39.28
N ARG A 28 -40.24 71.58 38.55
CA ARG A 28 -38.99 72.09 37.94
C ARG A 28 -37.96 72.51 39.00
N TYR A 29 -38.37 73.12 40.12
CA TYR A 29 -37.48 73.49 41.22
C TYR A 29 -37.03 72.27 42.03
N THR A 30 -37.91 71.30 42.30
CA THR A 30 -37.60 70.04 42.96
C THR A 30 -36.74 69.17 42.07
N VAL A 31 -37.03 69.08 40.77
CA VAL A 31 -36.16 68.42 39.78
C VAL A 31 -34.85 69.17 39.66
N ALA A 32 -34.83 70.50 39.66
CA ALA A 32 -33.57 71.27 39.65
C ALA A 32 -32.77 71.08 40.94
N VAL A 33 -33.40 71.05 42.12
CA VAL A 33 -32.75 70.79 43.41
C VAL A 33 -32.28 69.34 43.50
N VAL A 34 -33.04 68.38 42.97
CA VAL A 34 -32.63 66.97 42.88
C VAL A 34 -31.49 66.82 41.88
N ILE A 35 -31.52 67.48 40.73
CA ILE A 35 -30.41 67.48 39.76
C ILE A 35 -29.17 68.14 40.36
N VAL A 36 -29.31 69.32 40.99
CA VAL A 36 -28.21 70.01 41.68
C VAL A 36 -27.68 69.15 42.83
N GLY A 37 -28.57 68.51 43.60
CA GLY A 37 -28.22 67.58 44.67
C GLY A 37 -27.50 66.33 44.15
N ILE A 38 -27.95 65.74 43.04
CA ILE A 38 -27.31 64.63 42.34
C ILE A 38 -25.95 65.07 41.79
N VAL A 39 -25.82 66.28 41.23
CA VAL A 39 -24.56 66.83 40.72
C VAL A 39 -23.58 67.10 41.85
N ILE A 40 -24.04 67.64 42.98
CA ILE A 40 -23.21 67.85 44.18
C ILE A 40 -22.80 66.49 44.77
N ALA A 41 -23.73 65.54 44.93
CA ALA A 41 -23.45 64.19 45.41
C ALA A 41 -22.49 63.44 44.48
N TYR A 42 -22.70 63.53 43.16
CA TYR A 42 -21.80 62.98 42.15
C TYR A 42 -20.40 63.60 42.27
N ASN A 43 -20.28 64.93 42.31
CA ASN A 43 -19.00 65.60 42.45
C ASN A 43 -18.33 65.31 43.80
N TYR A 44 -19.11 65.01 44.84
CA TYR A 44 -18.58 64.60 46.15
C TYR A 44 -18.06 63.16 46.11
N VAL A 45 -18.88 62.21 45.66
CA VAL A 45 -18.52 60.78 45.55
C VAL A 45 -17.35 60.59 44.60
N MET A 46 -17.30 61.32 43.49
CA MET A 46 -16.23 61.23 42.50
C MET A 46 -14.95 62.00 42.88
N ARG A 47 -14.84 62.59 44.08
CA ARG A 47 -13.56 63.16 44.53
C ARG A 47 -12.54 62.05 44.80
N PRO A 48 -11.29 62.19 44.34
CA PRO A 48 -10.23 61.21 44.63
C PRO A 48 -10.08 60.89 46.13
N ALA A 49 -10.17 61.89 46.99
CA ALA A 49 -10.06 61.74 48.45
C ALA A 49 -11.17 60.88 49.07
N PHE A 50 -12.36 60.82 48.46
CA PHE A 50 -13.46 59.96 48.91
C PHE A 50 -13.39 58.57 48.26
N LEU A 51 -13.13 58.50 46.96
CA LEU A 51 -13.20 57.25 46.19
C LEU A 51 -12.04 56.29 46.48
N GLN A 52 -10.83 56.81 46.73
CA GLN A 52 -9.64 55.99 46.99
C GLN A 52 -9.79 55.02 48.17
N PRO A 53 -10.18 55.45 49.39
CA PRO A 53 -10.37 54.53 50.52
C PRO A 53 -11.51 53.54 50.28
N VAL A 54 -12.57 53.94 49.58
CA VAL A 54 -13.69 53.04 49.21
C VAL A 54 -13.21 51.91 48.29
N ILE A 55 -12.37 52.22 47.30
CA ILE A 55 -11.81 51.22 46.39
C ILE A 55 -10.95 50.21 47.15
N ILE A 56 -10.07 50.69 48.04
CA ILE A 56 -9.19 49.83 48.84
C ILE A 56 -10.00 48.92 49.78
N ASP A 57 -10.98 49.47 50.50
CA ASP A 57 -11.86 48.70 51.41
C ASP A 57 -12.72 47.66 50.64
N THR A 58 -13.29 48.06 49.50
CA THR A 58 -14.08 47.14 48.66
C THR A 58 -13.21 46.01 48.12
N PHE A 59 -11.97 46.29 47.72
CA PHE A 59 -11.02 45.28 47.27
C PHE A 59 -10.64 44.29 48.39
N ALA A 60 -10.33 44.80 49.59
CA ALA A 60 -10.01 43.97 50.76
C ALA A 60 -11.20 43.10 51.20
N LYS A 61 -12.44 43.60 51.09
CA LYS A 61 -13.65 42.83 51.39
C LYS A 61 -13.89 41.71 50.39
N SER A 62 -13.71 41.98 49.10
CA SER A 62 -14.00 41.05 47.99
C SER A 62 -12.90 40.05 47.68
N THR A 63 -11.66 40.29 48.12
CA THR A 63 -10.50 39.44 47.81
C THR A 63 -9.73 39.02 49.06
N ASN A 64 -8.86 38.01 48.94
CA ASN A 64 -7.89 37.63 49.98
C ASN A 64 -6.58 38.43 49.92
N GLY A 65 -6.46 39.41 49.01
CA GLY A 65 -5.23 40.18 48.78
C GLY A 65 -5.30 41.62 49.31
N ARG A 66 -4.24 42.38 49.04
CA ARG A 66 -4.12 43.81 49.38
C ARG A 66 -3.92 44.66 48.12
N LEU A 67 -4.58 45.81 48.08
CA LEU A 67 -4.46 46.80 47.01
C LEU A 67 -3.85 48.10 47.56
N GLU A 68 -2.86 48.62 46.85
CA GLU A 68 -2.36 49.99 47.00
C GLU A 68 -2.67 50.75 45.72
N VAL A 69 -3.27 51.93 45.82
CA VAL A 69 -3.64 52.74 44.66
C VAL A 69 -3.74 54.21 45.03
N THR A 70 -3.25 55.08 44.16
CA THR A 70 -3.49 56.53 44.21
C THR A 70 -4.48 56.92 43.12
N VAL A 71 -5.59 57.55 43.50
CA VAL A 71 -6.58 58.02 42.53
C VAL A 71 -6.21 59.44 42.09
N ALA A 72 -5.92 59.65 40.81
CA ALA A 72 -5.56 60.97 40.28
C ALA A 72 -6.76 61.71 39.69
N LYS A 73 -7.63 60.99 38.96
CA LYS A 73 -8.83 61.54 38.32
C LYS A 73 -9.94 60.49 38.29
N THR A 74 -11.17 60.92 38.56
CA THR A 74 -12.34 60.05 38.68
C THR A 74 -13.58 60.74 38.13
N SER A 75 -14.24 60.11 37.16
CA SER A 75 -15.48 60.61 36.57
C SER A 75 -16.18 59.49 35.80
N LEU A 76 -17.47 59.29 36.04
CA LEU A 76 -18.30 58.36 35.24
C LEU A 76 -18.59 58.87 33.83
N PHE A 77 -18.26 60.14 33.53
CA PHE A 77 -18.49 60.73 32.22
C PHE A 77 -17.21 60.91 31.40
N THR A 78 -16.07 61.09 32.07
CA THR A 78 -14.77 61.42 31.44
C THR A 78 -13.64 60.44 31.74
N GLY A 79 -13.88 59.44 32.60
CA GLY A 79 -12.97 58.34 32.86
C GLY A 79 -12.20 58.40 34.19
N PHE A 80 -11.30 57.42 34.33
CA PHE A 80 -10.54 57.12 35.54
C PHE A 80 -9.04 57.13 35.26
N GLN A 81 -8.26 57.65 36.22
CA GLN A 81 -6.81 57.70 36.19
C GLN A 81 -6.27 57.27 37.54
N PHE A 82 -5.57 56.15 37.56
CA PHE A 82 -4.94 55.59 38.75
C PHE A 82 -3.42 55.64 38.61
N ARG A 83 -2.72 55.92 39.70
CA ARG A 83 -1.26 55.92 39.80
C ARG A 83 -0.81 54.98 40.91
N ASN A 84 0.38 54.40 40.75
CA ASN A 84 0.99 53.50 41.73
C ASN A 84 0.02 52.37 42.16
N VAL A 85 -0.56 51.66 41.19
CA VAL A 85 -1.47 50.53 41.44
C VAL A 85 -0.62 49.31 41.76
N VAL A 86 -0.76 48.73 42.95
CA VAL A 86 -0.04 47.53 43.37
C VAL A 86 -1.01 46.54 44.00
N VAL A 87 -1.07 45.32 43.46
CA VAL A 87 -1.91 44.23 43.97
C VAL A 87 -1.01 43.14 44.53
N HIS A 88 -1.12 42.87 45.83
CA HIS A 88 -0.38 41.82 46.51
C HIS A 88 -1.20 40.53 46.59
N ALA A 89 -0.51 39.39 46.49
CA ALA A 89 -1.08 38.08 46.69
C ALA A 89 -1.52 37.85 48.15
N PRO A 90 -2.44 36.89 48.40
CA PRO A 90 -2.73 36.42 49.75
C PRO A 90 -1.52 35.72 50.41
N GLU A 91 -1.56 35.59 51.73
CA GLU A 91 -0.52 34.88 52.51
C GLU A 91 -0.27 33.45 51.98
N GLY A 92 1.01 33.05 51.89
CA GLY A 92 1.45 31.76 51.33
C GLY A 92 2.10 31.83 49.94
N TYR A 93 1.95 32.96 49.24
CA TYR A 93 2.68 33.28 48.00
C TYR A 93 3.92 34.14 48.27
N SER A 94 4.74 34.43 47.25
CA SER A 94 5.87 35.35 47.41
C SER A 94 5.37 36.79 47.64
N ASP A 95 6.18 37.62 48.31
CA ASP A 95 5.90 39.05 48.51
C ASP A 95 5.93 39.86 47.19
N THR A 96 6.21 39.22 46.05
CA THR A 96 6.22 39.88 44.75
C THR A 96 4.78 40.23 44.34
N PRO A 97 4.45 41.50 44.05
CA PRO A 97 3.11 41.89 43.65
C PRO A 97 2.62 41.15 42.40
N ILE A 98 1.36 40.72 42.37
CA ILE A 98 0.71 40.09 41.21
C ILE A 98 0.63 41.07 40.04
N LEU A 99 0.30 42.32 40.36
CA LEU A 99 0.21 43.43 39.42
C LEU A 99 0.86 44.64 40.06
N LYS A 100 1.74 45.31 39.31
CA LYS A 100 2.26 46.63 39.63
C LYS A 100 2.12 47.49 38.40
N ALA A 101 1.49 48.66 38.49
CA ALA A 101 1.37 49.59 37.37
C ALA A 101 1.65 51.02 37.85
N GLY A 102 2.56 51.71 37.17
CA GLY A 102 2.86 53.12 37.44
C GLY A 102 1.65 54.01 37.15
N GLU A 103 0.96 53.75 36.03
CA GLU A 103 -0.24 54.48 35.63
C GLU A 103 -1.24 53.55 34.91
N LEU A 104 -2.52 53.62 35.30
CA LEU A 104 -3.64 52.96 34.64
C LEU A 104 -4.70 54.00 34.27
N ASN A 105 -4.92 54.17 32.97
CA ASN A 105 -5.84 55.16 32.42
C ASN A 105 -6.98 54.47 31.68
N LEU A 106 -8.22 54.86 32.01
CA LEU A 106 -9.41 54.54 31.23
C LEU A 106 -10.17 55.83 31.01
N LEU A 107 -9.82 56.55 29.94
CA LEU A 107 -10.42 57.82 29.55
C LEU A 107 -11.42 57.58 28.42
N TYR A 108 -12.63 58.08 28.60
CA TYR A 108 -13.72 58.00 27.63
C TYR A 108 -14.55 59.28 27.69
N ASN A 109 -15.50 59.45 26.78
CA ASN A 109 -16.37 60.64 26.77
C ASN A 109 -17.83 60.25 26.53
N VAL A 110 -18.58 60.11 27.63
CA VAL A 110 -20.02 59.74 27.57
C VAL A 110 -20.84 60.88 26.97
N PHE A 111 -20.51 62.15 27.22
CA PHE A 111 -21.24 63.28 26.63
C PHE A 111 -21.08 63.37 25.11
N GLY A 112 -20.02 62.79 24.56
CA GLY A 112 -19.83 62.64 23.11
C GLY A 112 -20.91 61.78 22.45
N PHE A 113 -21.52 60.83 23.18
CA PHE A 113 -22.60 59.98 22.68
C PHE A 113 -23.78 60.80 22.13
N PHE A 114 -24.17 61.86 22.84
CA PHE A 114 -25.25 62.77 22.41
C PHE A 114 -24.90 63.62 21.18
N ARG A 115 -23.63 63.62 20.75
CA ARG A 115 -23.13 64.29 19.54
C ARG A 115 -22.71 63.29 18.45
N GLY A 116 -23.10 62.01 18.56
CA GLY A 116 -22.75 60.96 17.59
C GLY A 116 -21.29 60.52 17.64
N LYS A 117 -20.50 60.90 18.66
CA LYS A 117 -19.07 60.55 18.78
C LYS A 117 -18.84 59.74 20.05
N PHE A 118 -18.66 58.44 19.90
CA PHE A 118 -18.53 57.52 21.04
C PHE A 118 -17.18 56.83 21.01
N GLY A 119 -16.49 56.71 22.14
CA GLY A 119 -15.19 56.06 22.11
C GLY A 119 -14.38 56.11 23.38
N ILE A 120 -13.35 55.26 23.38
CA ILE A 120 -12.32 55.19 24.42
C ILE A 120 -11.18 56.11 23.96
N HIS A 121 -11.02 57.25 24.62
CA HIS A 121 -9.97 58.22 24.29
C HIS A 121 -8.59 57.65 24.58
N GLU A 122 -8.47 56.90 25.67
CA GLU A 122 -7.25 56.21 26.04
C GLU A 122 -7.58 55.11 27.04
N PHE A 123 -7.28 53.86 26.69
CA PHE A 123 -7.04 52.80 27.65
C PHE A 123 -5.54 52.55 27.68
N SER A 124 -4.84 52.92 28.76
CA SER A 124 -3.40 52.72 28.84
C SER A 124 -2.92 52.13 30.15
N LEU A 125 -1.91 51.28 30.02
CA LEU A 125 -1.15 50.66 31.10
C LEU A 125 0.31 51.04 30.92
N LYS A 126 0.85 51.80 31.87
CA LYS A 126 2.26 52.26 31.85
C LYS A 126 3.04 51.67 32.99
N ASP A 127 4.28 51.27 32.70
CA ASP A 127 5.21 50.65 33.65
C ASP A 127 4.52 49.52 34.42
N THR A 128 3.88 48.63 33.66
CA THR A 128 3.03 47.55 34.20
C THR A 128 3.80 46.25 34.26
N GLU A 129 3.84 45.63 35.42
CA GLU A 129 4.47 44.36 35.71
C GLU A 129 3.41 43.38 36.21
N ILE A 130 3.26 42.25 35.54
CA ILE A 130 2.40 41.14 35.97
C ILE A 130 3.30 39.97 36.39
N PHE A 131 3.08 39.45 37.60
CA PHE A 131 3.81 38.31 38.13
C PHE A 131 2.83 37.20 38.56
N LEU A 132 2.83 36.09 37.82
CA LEU A 132 2.02 34.92 38.10
C LEU A 132 2.88 33.81 38.70
N GLU A 133 2.57 33.44 39.94
CA GLU A 133 3.21 32.32 40.65
C GLU A 133 2.21 31.17 40.79
N GLN A 134 2.60 29.94 40.45
CA GLN A 134 1.78 28.74 40.69
C GLN A 134 2.34 27.93 41.85
N LYS A 135 1.52 27.70 42.88
CA LYS A 135 1.79 26.79 44.00
C LYS A 135 0.66 25.78 44.13
N ASN A 136 0.98 24.50 44.26
CA ASN A 136 -0.01 23.41 44.38
C ASN A 136 -1.08 23.40 43.26
N ASN A 137 -0.68 23.72 42.01
CA ASN A 137 -1.55 23.94 40.85
C ASN A 137 -2.49 25.16 40.90
N ILE A 138 -2.41 26.02 41.93
CA ILE A 138 -3.23 27.23 42.04
C ILE A 138 -2.35 28.46 41.83
N PHE A 139 -2.74 29.33 40.89
CA PHE A 139 -2.07 30.60 40.65
C PHE A 139 -2.39 31.62 41.75
N ASN A 140 -1.41 32.45 42.13
CA ASN A 140 -1.58 33.57 43.05
C ASN A 140 -2.78 34.48 42.67
N ALA A 141 -3.00 34.72 41.37
CA ALA A 141 -4.14 35.48 40.87
C ALA A 141 -5.50 34.78 41.10
N ALA A 142 -5.55 33.44 41.01
CA ALA A 142 -6.76 32.67 41.31
C ALA A 142 -7.05 32.62 42.82
N ALA A 143 -6.00 32.59 43.64
CA ALA A 143 -6.11 32.62 45.11
C ALA A 143 -6.62 33.97 45.66
N LEU A 144 -6.64 35.04 44.86
CA LEU A 144 -7.24 36.32 45.24
C LEU A 144 -8.76 36.21 45.47
N ALA A 145 -9.45 35.34 44.75
CA ALA A 145 -10.90 35.21 44.86
C ALA A 145 -11.28 34.53 46.19
N LYS A 146 -12.17 35.16 46.96
CA LYS A 146 -12.82 34.52 48.11
C LYS A 146 -13.87 33.53 47.60
N PRO A 147 -14.02 32.33 48.20
CA PRO A 147 -15.12 31.43 47.87
C PRO A 147 -16.43 32.16 48.12
N GLY A 148 -17.24 32.34 47.06
CA GLY A 148 -18.60 32.85 47.22
C GLY A 148 -19.50 31.75 47.78
N GLU A 149 -20.52 32.13 48.56
CA GLU A 149 -21.64 31.23 48.80
C GLU A 149 -22.17 30.74 47.45
N GLU A 150 -22.38 29.43 47.32
CA GLU A 150 -23.10 28.85 46.19
C GLU A 150 -24.44 29.57 46.08
N LYS A 151 -24.54 30.47 45.10
CA LYS A 151 -25.84 30.93 44.68
C LYS A 151 -26.59 29.71 44.16
N PRO A 152 -27.85 29.50 44.57
CA PRO A 152 -28.66 28.44 43.99
C PRO A 152 -28.56 28.57 42.48
N GLU A 153 -28.36 27.43 41.81
CA GLU A 153 -28.43 27.34 40.35
C GLU A 153 -29.58 28.23 39.91
N ARG A 154 -29.25 29.33 39.21
CA ARG A 154 -30.26 29.98 38.39
C ARG A 154 -30.75 28.86 37.50
N GLU A 155 -32.01 28.47 37.68
CA GLU A 155 -32.76 27.77 36.67
C GLU A 155 -32.31 28.38 35.34
N LYS A 156 -31.85 27.50 34.45
CA LYS A 156 -31.73 27.84 33.05
C LYS A 156 -33.10 28.37 32.66
N GLU A 157 -33.28 29.69 32.69
CA GLU A 157 -34.14 30.31 31.70
C GLU A 157 -33.60 29.74 30.40
N GLU A 158 -34.39 28.86 29.79
CA GLU A 158 -34.24 28.57 28.38
C GLU A 158 -34.11 29.95 27.73
N GLU A 159 -32.88 30.30 27.34
CA GLU A 159 -32.68 31.21 26.25
C GLU A 159 -33.44 30.57 25.11
N ALA A 160 -34.72 30.92 24.99
CA ALA A 160 -35.48 30.76 23.76
C ALA A 160 -34.50 31.23 22.72
N ALA A 161 -34.08 30.29 21.86
CA ALA A 161 -33.10 30.53 20.83
C ALA A 161 -33.54 31.81 20.11
N LYS A 162 -32.96 32.94 20.50
CA LYS A 162 -33.06 34.15 19.71
C LYS A 162 -32.36 33.69 18.46
N GLU A 163 -33.15 33.51 17.40
CA GLU A 163 -32.61 33.36 16.06
C GLU A 163 -31.41 34.31 15.98
N PRO A 164 -30.23 33.83 15.54
CA PRO A 164 -29.02 34.65 15.53
C PRO A 164 -29.35 35.89 14.72
N GLY A 165 -29.66 37.00 15.40
CA GLY A 165 -30.46 38.07 14.81
C GLY A 165 -29.63 38.77 13.76
N ASP A 166 -29.85 38.47 12.48
CA ASP A 166 -29.28 38.97 11.22
C ASP A 166 -27.79 39.42 11.18
N GLY A 167 -27.03 39.28 12.26
CA GLY A 167 -25.70 39.88 12.43
C GLY A 167 -25.68 41.39 12.20
N VAL A 168 -26.78 42.13 12.39
CA VAL A 168 -26.83 43.58 12.13
C VAL A 168 -27.07 44.37 13.41
N VAL A 169 -26.07 45.16 13.81
CA VAL A 169 -26.19 46.12 14.91
C VAL A 169 -26.47 47.50 14.30
N SER A 170 -27.59 48.13 14.66
CA SER A 170 -28.00 49.42 14.12
C SER A 170 -28.35 50.44 15.19
N TRP A 171 -28.16 51.72 14.87
CA TRP A 171 -28.37 52.89 15.72
C TRP A 171 -29.33 53.87 15.03
N PHE A 172 -30.02 54.71 15.79
CA PHE A 172 -30.98 55.70 15.27
C PHE A 172 -30.33 56.97 14.71
N PHE A 173 -29.02 57.12 14.86
CA PHE A 173 -28.22 58.25 14.40
C PHE A 173 -26.83 57.74 14.00
N ASP A 174 -26.11 58.49 13.18
CA ASP A 174 -24.75 58.10 12.78
C ASP A 174 -23.78 58.22 13.96
N VAL A 175 -22.97 57.18 14.13
CA VAL A 175 -21.99 57.07 15.20
C VAL A 175 -20.59 56.98 14.61
N GLN A 176 -19.67 57.73 15.21
CA GLN A 176 -18.23 57.59 14.99
C GLN A 176 -17.60 56.92 16.21
N ILE A 177 -16.84 55.85 15.99
CA ILE A 177 -16.07 55.16 17.03
C ILE A 177 -14.61 55.59 16.99
N PHE A 178 -14.07 55.97 18.15
CA PHE A 178 -12.62 56.11 18.35
C PHE A 178 -12.14 55.23 19.51
N ALA A 179 -10.98 54.62 19.37
CA ALA A 179 -10.37 53.82 20.42
C ALA A 179 -8.86 53.96 20.38
N ARG A 180 -8.22 54.24 21.52
CA ARG A 180 -6.76 54.15 21.67
C ARG A 180 -6.42 53.23 22.84
N ILE A 181 -5.67 52.18 22.56
CA ILE A 181 -5.15 51.23 23.56
C ILE A 181 -3.63 51.32 23.56
N ALA A 182 -3.02 51.47 24.73
CA ALA A 182 -1.57 51.59 24.86
C ALA A 182 -1.02 50.80 26.05
N LEU A 183 -0.11 49.87 25.79
CA LEU A 183 0.75 49.21 26.75
C LEU A 183 2.15 49.82 26.61
N GLN A 184 2.65 50.47 27.65
CA GLN A 184 3.97 51.10 27.65
C GLN A 184 4.82 50.45 28.74
N ASN A 185 5.98 49.91 28.35
CA ASN A 185 6.90 49.23 29.26
C ASN A 185 6.21 48.11 30.08
N PHE A 186 5.50 47.22 29.37
CA PHE A 186 4.82 46.07 29.95
C PHE A 186 5.80 44.92 30.17
N ASN A 187 5.79 44.38 31.39
CA ASN A 187 6.58 43.25 31.83
C ASN A 187 5.64 42.14 32.31
N PHE A 188 5.92 40.90 31.93
CA PHE A 188 5.17 39.73 32.37
C PHE A 188 6.14 38.66 32.82
N THR A 189 5.85 38.03 33.94
CA THR A 189 6.60 36.89 34.46
C THR A 189 5.62 35.82 34.92
N LEU A 190 5.88 34.59 34.50
CA LEU A 190 5.23 33.37 34.95
C LEU A 190 6.30 32.51 35.60
N ASP A 191 6.08 32.13 36.87
CA ASP A 191 6.87 31.11 37.56
C ASP A 191 5.91 30.03 38.08
N ALA A 192 5.82 28.94 37.34
CA ALA A 192 4.91 27.85 37.62
C ALA A 192 5.68 26.58 37.96
N ARG A 193 5.23 25.88 39.02
CA ARG A 193 5.73 24.55 39.39
C ARG A 193 4.59 23.56 39.43
N ASP A 194 4.83 22.35 38.92
CA ASP A 194 3.87 21.26 39.01
C ASP A 194 3.71 20.75 40.46
N LYS A 195 2.67 19.94 40.72
CA LYS A 195 2.41 19.32 42.05
C LYS A 195 3.60 18.54 42.61
N THR A 196 4.49 18.05 41.76
CA THR A 196 5.66 17.27 42.18
C THR A 196 6.89 18.14 42.51
N ASN A 197 6.80 19.45 42.26
CA ASN A 197 7.91 20.40 42.29
C ASN A 197 9.09 20.02 41.38
N LYS A 198 8.89 19.12 40.40
CA LYS A 198 9.97 18.62 39.53
C LYS A 198 10.04 19.38 38.21
N ASN A 199 8.89 19.80 37.67
CA ASN A 199 8.85 20.55 36.43
C ASN A 199 8.58 22.02 36.73
N LYS A 200 9.58 22.86 36.49
CA LYS A 200 9.46 24.31 36.48
C LYS A 200 9.07 24.76 35.06
N GLN A 201 8.13 25.67 34.98
CA GLN A 201 7.81 26.42 33.77
C GLN A 201 7.97 27.89 34.09
N TYR A 202 8.99 28.50 33.50
CA TYR A 202 9.27 29.92 33.62
C TYR A 202 9.05 30.58 32.26
N ALA A 203 8.37 31.72 32.25
CA ALA A 203 8.27 32.58 31.08
C ALA A 203 8.39 34.04 31.51
N HIS A 204 9.19 34.82 30.80
CA HIS A 204 9.41 36.22 31.08
C HIS A 204 9.39 37.02 29.78
N LEU A 205 8.69 38.15 29.82
CA LEU A 205 8.60 39.14 28.76
C LEU A 205 8.91 40.49 29.40
N LYS A 206 9.87 41.23 28.87
CA LYS A 206 10.25 42.54 29.42
C LYS A 206 10.38 43.60 28.33
N ASN A 207 9.99 44.83 28.69
CA ASN A 207 10.00 46.01 27.85
C ASN A 207 9.03 45.92 26.65
N PHE A 208 7.89 45.26 26.80
CA PHE A 208 6.90 45.17 25.73
C PHE A 208 6.11 46.49 25.59
N HIS A 209 6.01 47.01 24.38
CA HIS A 209 5.28 48.22 24.04
C HIS A 209 4.33 47.91 22.89
N PHE A 210 3.06 48.25 23.07
CA PHE A 210 2.02 48.09 22.05
C PHE A 210 1.08 49.29 22.10
N VAL A 211 0.85 49.92 20.97
CA VAL A 211 -0.14 50.99 20.84
C VAL A 211 -1.00 50.67 19.64
N THR A 212 -2.31 50.68 19.82
CA THR A 212 -3.26 50.69 18.70
C THR A 212 -4.19 51.87 18.81
N SER A 213 -4.53 52.45 17.67
CA SER A 213 -5.46 53.56 17.56
C SER A 213 -6.38 53.33 16.38
N LEU A 214 -7.66 53.56 16.58
CA LEU A 214 -8.73 53.31 15.62
C LEU A 214 -9.65 54.53 15.61
N LEU A 215 -10.07 54.91 14.42
CA LEU A 215 -11.15 55.85 14.17
C LEU A 215 -11.99 55.32 13.01
N THR A 216 -13.31 55.31 13.14
CA THR A 216 -14.22 54.90 12.07
C THR A 216 -14.77 56.08 11.28
N ASN A 217 -15.35 55.79 10.12
CA ASN A 217 -16.30 56.66 9.45
C ASN A 217 -17.60 56.73 10.27
N ASP A 218 -18.47 57.68 9.94
CA ASP A 218 -19.80 57.77 10.51
C ASP A 218 -20.66 56.60 9.98
N PHE A 219 -21.31 55.86 10.88
CA PHE A 219 -22.20 54.76 10.48
C PHE A 219 -23.40 54.62 11.42
N SER A 220 -24.52 54.19 10.87
CA SER A 220 -25.74 53.86 11.61
C SER A 220 -26.04 52.35 11.63
N LYS A 221 -25.30 51.52 10.88
CA LYS A 221 -25.45 50.06 10.85
C LYS A 221 -24.11 49.34 10.67
N ILE A 222 -23.88 48.26 11.41
CA ILE A 222 -22.76 47.33 11.24
C ILE A 222 -23.31 45.93 11.00
N LYS A 223 -22.83 45.26 9.95
CA LYS A 223 -23.01 43.81 9.79
C LYS A 223 -21.83 43.08 10.42
N THR A 224 -22.00 42.51 11.60
CA THR A 224 -20.94 41.82 12.36
C THR A 224 -20.40 40.57 11.68
N ASN A 225 -21.15 40.02 10.72
CA ASN A 225 -20.77 38.82 9.98
C ASN A 225 -20.05 39.13 8.65
N ASP A 226 -19.97 40.41 8.26
CA ASP A 226 -19.35 40.86 7.02
C ASP A 226 -18.06 41.63 7.34
N ILE A 227 -16.93 40.90 7.30
CA ILE A 227 -15.61 41.44 7.60
C ILE A 227 -15.23 42.57 6.63
N ALA A 228 -15.63 42.47 5.35
CA ALA A 228 -15.32 43.49 4.36
C ALA A 228 -16.07 44.80 4.67
N ALA A 229 -17.34 44.70 5.06
CA ALA A 229 -18.12 45.86 5.50
C ALA A 229 -17.54 46.49 6.77
N MET A 230 -17.06 45.69 7.73
CA MET A 230 -16.42 46.21 8.95
C MET A 230 -15.09 46.93 8.66
N VAL A 231 -14.27 46.40 7.75
CA VAL A 231 -13.02 47.05 7.33
C VAL A 231 -13.29 48.36 6.59
N ALA A 232 -14.36 48.43 5.78
CA ALA A 232 -14.75 49.67 5.08
C ALA A 232 -15.18 50.81 6.02
N LEU A 233 -15.55 50.49 7.27
CA LEU A 233 -15.84 51.50 8.30
C LEU A 233 -14.58 52.15 8.87
N LEU A 234 -13.39 51.60 8.64
CA LEU A 234 -12.14 52.18 9.14
C LEU A 234 -11.85 53.50 8.43
N ASN A 235 -11.64 54.56 9.21
CA ASN A 235 -11.23 55.86 8.73
C ASN A 235 -9.74 56.08 9.00
N THR A 236 -9.26 55.82 10.22
CA THR A 236 -7.82 55.82 10.54
C THR A 236 -7.52 54.62 11.42
N PHE A 237 -6.41 53.95 11.16
CA PHE A 237 -5.95 52.82 11.96
C PHE A 237 -4.44 52.83 12.10
N ALA A 238 -3.94 52.63 13.32
CA ALA A 238 -2.53 52.52 13.60
C ALA A 238 -2.27 51.37 14.58
N ILE A 239 -1.27 50.54 14.29
CA ILE A 239 -0.64 49.62 15.22
C ILE A 239 0.85 49.98 15.29
N GLN A 240 1.36 50.13 16.50
CA GLN A 240 2.77 50.27 16.79
C GLN A 240 3.16 49.21 17.83
N LEU A 241 4.05 48.33 17.43
CA LEU A 241 4.65 47.31 18.28
C LEU A 241 6.11 47.67 18.45
N ASN A 242 6.54 47.96 19.68
CA ASN A 242 7.94 48.18 20.07
C ASN A 242 8.76 49.12 19.14
N PRO A 243 8.32 50.37 18.91
CA PRO A 243 8.85 51.28 17.89
C PRO A 243 10.34 51.67 17.99
N GLN A 244 10.99 51.51 19.15
CA GLN A 244 12.38 51.96 19.37
C GLN A 244 13.18 51.05 20.31
N LYS A 245 12.69 49.85 20.66
CA LYS A 245 13.25 49.03 21.75
C LYS A 245 13.15 47.53 21.47
N SER A 246 14.15 46.75 21.88
CA SER A 246 14.10 45.29 21.89
C SER A 246 13.32 44.75 23.09
N VAL A 247 12.74 43.58 22.92
CA VAL A 247 11.96 42.87 23.95
C VAL A 247 12.79 41.72 24.48
N ALA A 248 13.03 41.67 25.79
CA ALA A 248 13.69 40.51 26.38
C ALA A 248 12.66 39.40 26.59
N ILE A 249 12.93 38.23 26.04
CA ILE A 249 12.17 37.00 26.23
C ILE A 249 13.02 35.96 26.94
N ASP A 250 12.45 35.29 27.93
CA ASP A 250 13.04 34.14 28.61
C ASP A 250 11.98 33.07 28.77
N TYR A 251 12.31 31.83 28.47
CA TYR A 251 11.45 30.68 28.64
C TYR A 251 12.29 29.49 29.09
N GLU A 252 11.84 28.81 30.14
CA GLU A 252 12.46 27.59 30.65
C GLU A 252 11.35 26.58 30.95
N GLY A 253 11.36 25.44 30.29
CA GLY A 253 10.40 24.36 30.54
C GLY A 253 10.96 22.99 30.19
N ALA A 254 10.20 21.93 30.48
CA ALA A 254 10.66 20.55 30.29
C ALA A 254 11.02 20.21 28.82
N ALA A 255 10.36 20.84 27.85
CA ALA A 255 10.57 20.58 26.43
C ALA A 255 11.66 21.44 25.79
N ALA A 256 11.86 22.68 26.26
CA ALA A 256 12.81 23.62 25.66
C ALA A 256 13.15 24.77 26.60
N SER A 257 14.27 25.45 26.32
CA SER A 257 14.63 26.73 26.93
C SER A 257 15.10 27.73 25.87
N VAL A 258 14.72 29.00 26.03
CA VAL A 258 15.07 30.13 25.15
C VAL A 258 15.33 31.36 26.00
N ARG A 259 16.40 32.11 25.70
CA ARG A 259 16.64 33.42 26.29
C ARG A 259 17.26 34.37 25.28
N SER A 260 16.54 35.42 24.88
CA SER A 260 17.00 36.33 23.82
C SER A 260 16.41 37.73 23.97
N ASN A 261 17.09 38.73 23.41
CA ASN A 261 16.56 40.08 23.23
C ASN A 261 16.01 40.21 21.81
N LEU A 262 14.72 40.00 21.61
CA LEU A 262 14.10 40.00 20.29
C LEU A 262 13.95 41.43 19.76
N ASP A 263 14.48 41.70 18.56
CA ASP A 263 14.07 42.88 17.80
C ASP A 263 12.64 42.61 17.33
N LEU A 264 11.68 43.27 17.96
CA LEU A 264 10.27 43.18 17.61
C LEU A 264 9.85 44.59 17.25
N PHE A 265 9.52 44.83 16.00
CA PHE A 265 9.05 46.12 15.52
C PHE A 265 7.97 45.89 14.48
N TRP A 266 6.82 46.52 14.67
CA TRP A 266 5.80 46.59 13.62
C TRP A 266 5.07 47.92 13.67
N LEU A 267 5.13 48.66 12.58
CA LEU A 267 4.31 49.83 12.32
C LEU A 267 3.33 49.48 11.21
N LEU A 268 2.04 49.51 11.52
CA LEU A 268 0.97 49.47 10.55
C LEU A 268 0.20 50.78 10.68
N PHE A 269 0.03 51.50 9.59
CA PHE A 269 -0.67 52.77 9.58
C PHE A 269 -1.56 52.85 8.34
N TYR A 270 -2.80 53.28 8.55
CA TYR A 270 -3.77 53.56 7.51
C TYR A 270 -4.45 54.89 7.85
N ASP A 271 -4.47 55.82 6.90
CA ASP A 271 -5.19 57.08 7.00
C ASP A 271 -6.12 57.24 5.79
N GLY A 272 -7.43 57.17 6.04
CA GLY A 272 -8.50 57.45 5.10
C GLY A 272 -9.15 58.83 5.27
N GLN A 273 -8.72 59.65 6.25
CA GLN A 273 -9.26 61.01 6.45
C GLN A 273 -8.74 62.00 5.42
N SER A 274 -7.52 61.77 4.94
CA SER A 274 -6.93 62.63 3.94
C SER A 274 -7.66 62.48 2.61
N LYS A 275 -7.59 63.50 1.73
CA LYS A 275 -8.10 63.39 0.35
C LYS A 275 -7.42 62.26 -0.46
N LYS A 276 -6.38 61.62 0.09
CA LYS A 276 -5.47 60.68 -0.57
C LYS A 276 -5.07 59.58 0.43
N PRO A 277 -5.82 58.47 0.53
CA PRO A 277 -5.60 57.51 1.60
C PRO A 277 -4.19 56.93 1.62
N GLU A 278 -3.53 56.92 2.77
CA GLU A 278 -2.17 56.39 2.91
C GLU A 278 -2.19 55.06 3.65
N PHE A 279 -1.37 54.10 3.21
CA PHE A 279 -1.12 52.87 3.97
C PHE A 279 0.39 52.60 4.04
N VAL A 280 0.88 52.33 5.25
CA VAL A 280 2.29 52.04 5.53
C VAL A 280 2.36 50.84 6.45
N SER A 281 3.16 49.84 6.08
CA SER A 281 3.46 48.68 6.90
C SER A 281 4.97 48.43 6.91
N ARG A 282 5.58 48.54 8.08
CA ARG A 282 7.01 48.28 8.29
C ARG A 282 7.18 47.30 9.44
N MET A 283 7.89 46.21 9.20
CA MET A 283 8.14 45.20 10.21
C MET A 283 9.62 44.85 10.25
N ASN A 284 10.12 44.61 11.46
CA ASN A 284 11.39 43.95 11.70
C ASN A 284 11.21 43.03 12.90
N PHE A 285 11.38 41.74 12.70
CA PHE A 285 11.18 40.72 13.70
C PHE A 285 12.33 39.72 13.67
N GLY A 286 13.09 39.59 14.76
CA GLY A 286 14.17 38.62 14.81
C GLY A 286 15.34 38.99 15.72
N ASN A 287 16.41 38.21 15.64
CA ASN A 287 17.70 38.51 16.26
C ASN A 287 18.79 37.64 15.62
N ASP A 288 20.03 38.13 15.59
CA ASP A 288 21.24 37.35 15.27
C ASP A 288 21.62 36.33 16.36
N THR A 289 21.06 36.49 17.56
CA THR A 289 21.32 35.67 18.75
C THR A 289 20.02 35.15 19.37
N PHE A 290 19.65 33.94 18.99
CA PHE A 290 18.45 33.24 19.47
C PHE A 290 18.83 31.84 20.00
N PRO A 291 19.39 31.73 21.21
CA PRO A 291 19.82 30.45 21.76
C PRO A 291 18.60 29.60 22.16
N VAL A 292 18.51 28.40 21.57
CA VAL A 292 17.44 27.42 21.84
C VAL A 292 18.07 26.12 22.32
N ALA A 293 17.59 25.55 23.41
CA ALA A 293 17.89 24.17 23.81
C ALA A 293 16.61 23.35 23.84
N LEU A 294 16.67 22.07 23.44
CA LEU A 294 15.57 21.11 23.59
C LEU A 294 15.82 20.19 24.79
N GLY A 295 14.88 20.13 25.73
CA GLY A 295 15.03 19.39 26.99
C GLY A 295 16.29 19.80 27.76
N ARG A 296 17.16 18.82 28.06
CA ARG A 296 18.48 19.05 28.69
C ARG A 296 19.63 19.14 27.67
N GLY A 297 19.31 19.33 26.39
CA GLY A 297 20.29 19.43 25.30
C GLY A 297 21.14 20.70 25.38
N LYS A 298 22.21 20.76 24.57
CA LYS A 298 23.04 21.97 24.47
C LYS A 298 22.28 23.05 23.69
N ALA A 299 22.31 24.28 24.19
CA ALA A 299 21.75 25.42 23.47
C ALA A 299 22.48 25.63 22.13
N GLN A 300 21.71 25.88 21.07
CA GLN A 300 22.19 26.23 19.74
C GLN A 300 21.65 27.60 19.36
N ASN A 301 22.49 28.43 18.75
CA ASN A 301 22.07 29.74 18.26
C ASN A 301 21.30 29.59 16.95
N LEU A 302 20.06 30.10 16.89
CA LEU A 302 19.20 30.07 15.70
C LEU A 302 18.88 31.48 15.18
N PRO A 303 19.84 32.19 14.54
CA PRO A 303 19.56 33.49 13.94
C PRO A 303 18.34 33.44 13.01
N PHE A 304 17.41 34.36 13.20
CA PHE A 304 16.24 34.51 12.34
C PHE A 304 15.90 35.99 12.21
N ARG A 305 15.58 36.44 11.00
CA ARG A 305 15.06 37.79 10.73
C ARG A 305 13.94 37.72 9.70
N LEU A 306 12.90 38.48 9.97
CA LEU A 306 11.76 38.73 9.08
C LEU A 306 11.56 40.23 9.03
N GLY A 307 11.72 40.81 7.84
CA GLY A 307 11.56 42.23 7.62
C GLY A 307 10.66 42.51 6.42
N HIS A 308 9.86 43.57 6.49
CA HIS A 308 9.21 44.11 5.31
C HIS A 308 9.00 45.62 5.39
N LYS A 309 8.90 46.22 4.21
CA LYS A 309 8.52 47.62 4.00
C LYS A 309 7.55 47.70 2.82
N ILE A 310 6.30 48.00 3.14
CA ILE A 310 5.19 48.06 2.20
C ILE A 310 4.52 49.42 2.36
N ASP A 311 4.44 50.19 1.28
CA ASP A 311 3.84 51.52 1.26
C ASP A 311 2.78 51.59 0.14
N TYR A 312 1.66 52.27 0.36
CA TYR A 312 0.65 52.56 -0.65
C TYR A 312 0.51 54.07 -0.86
N GLU A 313 0.73 54.49 -2.09
CA GLU A 313 0.69 55.87 -2.54
C GLU A 313 -0.64 56.16 -3.25
N ALA A 314 -1.60 56.77 -2.55
CA ALA A 314 -2.92 57.07 -3.13
C ALA A 314 -2.89 58.02 -4.34
N LYS A 315 -1.89 58.90 -4.47
CA LYS A 315 -1.76 59.79 -5.63
C LYS A 315 -1.65 58.99 -6.93
N GLU A 316 -0.89 57.90 -6.87
CA GLU A 316 -0.57 57.05 -8.01
C GLU A 316 -1.48 55.81 -8.07
N ASP A 317 -2.29 55.55 -7.03
CA ASP A 317 -3.01 54.27 -6.83
C ASP A 317 -2.03 53.10 -6.93
N ARG A 318 -0.96 53.19 -6.13
CA ARG A 318 0.22 52.33 -6.25
C ARG A 318 0.64 51.76 -4.92
N LEU A 319 0.71 50.43 -4.81
CA LEU A 319 1.35 49.71 -3.71
C LEU A 319 2.80 49.41 -4.09
N LYS A 320 3.73 49.61 -3.16
CA LYS A 320 5.15 49.31 -3.33
C LYS A 320 5.61 48.43 -2.17
N ILE A 321 6.12 47.25 -2.51
CA ILE A 321 6.87 46.38 -1.60
C ILE A 321 8.34 46.70 -1.88
N GLU A 322 8.91 47.59 -1.07
CA GLU A 322 10.31 48.02 -1.25
C GLU A 322 11.29 46.95 -0.82
N ASP A 323 10.94 46.23 0.24
CA ASP A 323 11.73 45.14 0.79
C ASP A 323 10.80 44.16 1.50
N PHE A 324 11.03 42.88 1.30
CA PHE A 324 10.46 41.79 2.06
C PHE A 324 11.53 40.71 2.14
N ASN A 325 12.04 40.41 3.32
CA ASN A 325 13.19 39.54 3.50
C ASN A 325 12.96 38.56 4.65
N ILE A 326 13.28 37.30 4.40
CA ILE A 326 13.29 36.22 5.39
C ILE A 326 14.70 35.62 5.43
N GLU A 327 15.36 35.73 6.56
CA GLU A 327 16.68 35.17 6.81
C GLU A 327 16.63 34.13 7.93
N PHE A 328 17.32 33.02 7.72
CA PHE A 328 17.48 31.98 8.74
C PHE A 328 18.93 31.48 8.73
N LEU A 329 19.57 31.39 9.90
CA LEU A 329 21.00 31.07 10.03
C LEU A 329 21.91 31.98 9.16
N ARG A 330 21.49 33.25 9.00
CA ARG A 330 22.11 34.29 8.15
C ARG A 330 22.12 33.98 6.64
N ASP A 331 21.34 32.99 6.23
CA ASP A 331 21.09 32.69 4.82
C ASP A 331 19.73 33.29 4.43
N THR A 332 19.66 33.93 3.26
CA THR A 332 18.42 34.49 2.73
C THR A 332 17.53 33.36 2.22
N LEU A 333 16.45 33.05 2.93
CA LEU A 333 15.45 32.09 2.48
C LEU A 333 14.72 32.66 1.25
N LEU A 334 14.25 33.89 1.37
CA LEU A 334 13.47 34.58 0.35
C LEU A 334 13.56 36.09 0.55
N ALA A 335 13.95 36.81 -0.50
CA ALA A 335 13.83 38.26 -0.61
C ALA A 335 12.98 38.63 -1.83
N LEU A 336 12.00 39.51 -1.64
CA LEU A 336 11.03 39.91 -2.67
C LEU A 336 10.92 41.44 -2.74
N THR A 337 10.62 41.94 -3.94
CA THR A 337 10.13 43.30 -4.18
C THR A 337 8.88 43.23 -5.04
N GLY A 338 8.10 44.31 -5.07
CA GLY A 338 6.90 44.31 -5.88
C GLY A 338 6.22 45.66 -5.99
N THR A 339 5.35 45.77 -6.98
CA THR A 339 4.53 46.95 -7.23
C THR A 339 3.13 46.54 -7.68
N GLY A 340 2.11 47.07 -7.03
CA GLY A 340 0.73 47.06 -7.52
C GLY A 340 0.35 48.43 -8.04
N GLU A 341 -0.26 48.52 -9.21
CA GLU A 341 -0.75 49.77 -9.81
C GLU A 341 -2.24 49.63 -10.13
N LYS A 342 -2.97 50.75 -10.06
CA LYS A 342 -4.41 50.81 -10.34
C LYS A 342 -5.20 49.80 -9.49
N LEU A 343 -4.86 49.66 -8.21
CA LEU A 343 -5.45 48.64 -7.35
C LEU A 343 -6.93 48.93 -7.04
N LEU A 344 -7.30 50.20 -6.98
CA LEU A 344 -8.66 50.65 -6.72
C LEU A 344 -9.42 51.02 -8.02
N LYS A 345 -8.80 50.82 -9.19
CA LYS A 345 -9.34 51.19 -10.51
C LYS A 345 -9.39 49.97 -11.45
N PRO A 346 -10.22 50.01 -12.52
CA PRO A 346 -10.14 49.02 -13.59
C PRO A 346 -8.73 48.99 -14.22
N GLY A 347 -8.22 47.81 -14.54
CA GLY A 347 -6.88 47.62 -15.10
C GLY A 347 -5.76 47.40 -14.07
N ARG A 348 -6.11 46.83 -12.90
CA ARG A 348 -5.17 46.32 -11.88
C ARG A 348 -3.97 45.62 -12.52
N SER A 349 -2.77 46.04 -12.11
CA SER A 349 -1.49 45.42 -12.45
C SER A 349 -0.74 45.10 -11.17
N ILE A 350 -0.31 43.86 -10.95
CA ILE A 350 0.54 43.49 -9.79
C ILE A 350 1.78 42.80 -10.31
N LYS A 351 2.96 43.28 -9.91
CA LYS A 351 4.25 42.69 -10.24
C LYS A 351 4.98 42.34 -8.95
N ILE A 352 5.45 41.11 -8.81
CA ILE A 352 6.26 40.65 -7.68
C ILE A 352 7.49 39.96 -8.25
N GLU A 353 8.68 40.28 -7.73
CA GLU A 353 9.96 39.69 -8.14
C GLU A 353 10.75 39.20 -6.94
N THR A 354 11.30 37.98 -7.05
CA THR A 354 12.30 37.47 -6.10
C THR A 354 13.67 38.04 -6.43
N THR A 355 14.28 38.73 -5.46
CA THR A 355 15.58 39.40 -5.62
C THR A 355 16.75 38.52 -5.17
N ALA A 356 16.57 37.73 -4.12
CA ALA A 356 17.59 36.82 -3.61
C ALA A 356 17.00 35.60 -2.89
N SER A 357 17.67 34.46 -3.00
CA SER A 357 17.41 33.25 -2.21
C SER A 357 18.63 32.34 -2.29
N ARG A 358 19.17 31.93 -1.13
CA ARG A 358 20.23 30.93 -1.03
C ARG A 358 20.33 30.39 0.40
N VAL A 359 20.05 29.11 0.58
CA VAL A 359 20.03 28.40 1.86
C VAL A 359 21.08 27.30 1.88
N ASN A 360 21.93 27.27 2.90
CA ASN A 360 22.89 26.19 3.13
C ASN A 360 22.27 25.10 4.00
N LEU A 361 21.98 23.96 3.37
CA LEU A 361 21.38 22.80 4.03
C LEU A 361 22.32 22.17 5.08
N GLY A 362 23.64 22.32 4.92
CA GLY A 362 24.63 21.84 5.89
C GLY A 362 24.55 22.57 7.25
N LYS A 363 24.36 23.89 7.25
CA LYS A 363 24.13 24.67 8.48
C LYS A 363 22.87 24.20 9.22
N ILE A 364 21.81 23.94 8.46
CA ILE A 364 20.54 23.42 9.00
C ILE A 364 20.77 22.03 9.61
N HIS A 365 21.50 21.15 8.93
CA HIS A 365 21.83 19.82 9.44
C HIS A 365 22.62 19.88 10.75
N GLU A 366 23.67 20.72 10.84
CA GLU A 366 24.46 20.89 12.05
C GLU A 366 23.58 21.29 13.24
N VAL A 367 22.73 22.31 13.04
CA VAL A 367 21.77 22.78 14.04
C VAL A 367 20.82 21.66 14.49
N VAL A 368 20.16 20.99 13.54
CA VAL A 368 19.20 19.91 13.84
C VAL A 368 19.90 18.76 14.58
N SER A 369 21.12 18.42 14.18
CA SER A 369 21.88 17.34 14.80
C SER A 369 22.28 17.65 16.24
N HIS A 370 22.63 18.91 16.54
CA HIS A 370 22.94 19.35 17.89
C HIS A 370 21.69 19.45 18.77
N LEU A 371 20.57 19.97 18.24
CA LEU A 371 19.33 20.11 18.99
C LEU A 371 18.69 18.76 19.32
N THR A 372 18.71 17.80 18.38
CA THR A 372 18.06 16.50 18.55
C THR A 372 18.99 15.40 19.06
N SER A 373 20.30 15.65 19.08
CA SER A 373 21.34 14.63 19.27
C SER A 373 21.29 13.46 18.27
N LYS A 374 20.58 13.62 17.15
CA LYS A 374 20.49 12.63 16.06
C LYS A 374 21.23 13.13 14.83
N ARG A 375 22.12 12.31 14.28
CA ARG A 375 22.88 12.62 13.06
C ARG A 375 22.24 12.08 11.78
N ASP A 376 21.16 11.32 11.89
CA ASP A 376 20.43 10.72 10.77
C ASP A 376 18.99 11.27 10.75
N PRO A 377 18.49 11.81 9.62
CA PRO A 377 19.15 11.92 8.31
C PRO A 377 20.25 12.99 8.26
N ALA A 378 21.31 12.68 7.51
CA ALA A 378 22.36 13.64 7.19
C ALA A 378 22.07 14.31 5.85
N PHE A 379 22.16 15.65 5.81
CA PHE A 379 21.93 16.41 4.59
C PHE A 379 22.86 17.61 4.46
N SER A 380 23.22 17.96 3.22
CA SER A 380 24.11 19.08 2.91
C SER A 380 23.80 19.66 1.54
N GLY A 381 24.52 20.72 1.15
CA GLY A 381 24.34 21.40 -0.14
C GLY A 381 23.60 22.72 -0.03
N PHE A 382 23.11 23.23 -1.15
CA PHE A 382 22.43 24.52 -1.24
C PHE A 382 21.10 24.39 -1.96
N PHE A 383 20.12 25.14 -1.47
CA PHE A 383 18.83 25.38 -2.10
C PHE A 383 18.69 26.86 -2.40
N SER A 384 18.18 27.21 -3.58
CA SER A 384 17.89 28.60 -3.95
C SER A 384 16.69 28.67 -4.87
N VAL A 385 15.82 29.64 -4.64
CA VAL A 385 14.79 30.06 -5.59
C VAL A 385 15.46 30.99 -6.61
N LYS A 386 15.38 30.66 -7.91
CA LYS A 386 15.82 31.54 -8.98
C LYS A 386 14.93 32.79 -9.03
N PRO A 387 15.36 33.90 -9.64
CA PRO A 387 14.51 35.09 -9.77
C PRO A 387 13.14 34.75 -10.38
N THR A 388 12.11 34.76 -9.55
CA THR A 388 10.72 34.49 -9.93
C THR A 388 10.00 35.81 -10.15
N ARG A 389 9.28 35.98 -11.25
CA ARG A 389 8.41 37.13 -11.52
C ARG A 389 6.98 36.69 -11.75
N VAL A 390 6.07 37.30 -11.00
CA VAL A 390 4.63 37.15 -11.19
C VAL A 390 4.05 38.49 -11.59
N SER A 391 3.36 38.55 -12.72
CA SER A 391 2.68 39.74 -13.25
C SER A 391 1.21 39.42 -13.50
N ILE A 392 0.30 40.09 -12.78
CA ILE A 392 -1.15 39.90 -12.90
C ILE A 392 -1.75 41.16 -13.51
N GLN A 393 -2.42 41.04 -14.65
CA GLN A 393 -3.12 42.12 -15.34
C GLN A 393 -4.55 41.68 -15.70
N GLY A 394 -5.53 42.04 -14.86
CA GLY A 394 -6.90 41.56 -15.02
C GLY A 394 -6.99 40.03 -14.95
N ASN A 395 -7.45 39.39 -16.03
CA ASN A 395 -7.57 37.91 -16.15
C ASN A 395 -6.28 37.23 -16.61
N LYS A 396 -5.23 37.99 -16.94
CA LYS A 396 -3.94 37.49 -17.42
C LYS A 396 -2.95 37.40 -16.27
N ILE A 397 -2.25 36.28 -16.18
CA ILE A 397 -1.20 36.02 -15.20
C ILE A 397 0.02 35.52 -15.95
N GLU A 398 1.10 36.27 -15.90
CA GLU A 398 2.43 35.83 -16.34
C GLU A 398 3.20 35.39 -15.11
N ASP A 399 3.70 34.16 -15.13
CA ASP A 399 4.50 33.57 -14.07
C ASP A 399 5.79 33.01 -14.67
N GLN A 400 6.94 33.32 -14.07
CA GLN A 400 8.21 32.76 -14.47
C GLN A 400 9.08 32.61 -13.25
N GLY A 401 9.88 31.56 -13.17
CA GLY A 401 10.79 31.38 -12.05
C GLY A 401 11.49 30.03 -12.10
N GLY A 402 12.09 29.67 -10.98
CA GLY A 402 12.74 28.38 -10.91
C GLY A 402 13.35 28.05 -9.56
N LEU A 403 13.90 26.86 -9.48
CA LEU A 403 14.59 26.31 -8.32
C LEU A 403 15.96 25.80 -8.76
N LYS A 404 16.94 25.95 -7.87
CA LYS A 404 18.28 25.41 -8.04
C LYS A 404 18.73 24.69 -6.78
N LEU A 405 19.18 23.45 -6.97
CA LEU A 405 19.86 22.64 -5.97
C LEU A 405 21.32 22.48 -6.36
N GLU A 406 22.25 22.76 -5.46
CA GLU A 406 23.69 22.61 -5.70
C GLU A 406 24.32 21.72 -4.64
N ARG A 407 25.03 20.68 -5.08
CA ARG A 407 25.79 19.77 -4.20
C ARG A 407 24.92 19.19 -3.07
N VAL A 408 23.65 18.92 -3.35
CA VAL A 408 22.72 18.38 -2.36
C VAL A 408 23.03 16.90 -2.17
N ALA A 409 23.33 16.51 -0.94
CA ALA A 409 23.49 15.11 -0.56
C ALA A 409 22.56 14.81 0.61
N VAL A 410 21.86 13.69 0.54
CA VAL A 410 20.96 13.21 1.59
C VAL A 410 21.29 11.75 1.86
N ARG A 411 21.53 11.43 3.13
CA ARG A 411 21.73 10.06 3.62
C ARG A 411 20.70 9.80 4.72
N ALA A 412 19.92 8.74 4.55
CA ALA A 412 18.96 8.24 5.52
C ALA A 412 19.08 6.71 5.59
N GLY A 413 19.65 6.18 6.67
CA GLY A 413 19.99 4.75 6.76
C GLY A 413 20.92 4.28 5.63
N SER A 414 20.46 3.32 4.81
CA SER A 414 21.19 2.78 3.65
C SER A 414 20.96 3.56 2.35
N VAL A 415 19.99 4.48 2.32
CA VAL A 415 19.66 5.25 1.12
C VAL A 415 20.57 6.47 1.03
N TYR A 416 21.22 6.64 -0.12
CA TYR A 416 22.07 7.78 -0.43
C TYR A 416 21.64 8.43 -1.74
N VAL A 417 21.31 9.72 -1.67
CA VAL A 417 20.94 10.56 -2.81
C VAL A 417 21.95 11.69 -2.92
N SER A 418 22.50 11.87 -4.11
CA SER A 418 23.47 12.91 -4.46
C SER A 418 22.98 13.63 -5.71
N ILE A 419 22.79 14.95 -5.58
CA ILE A 419 22.36 15.87 -6.62
C ILE A 419 23.45 16.94 -6.76
N PRO A 420 24.44 16.75 -7.66
CA PRO A 420 25.50 17.74 -7.88
C PRO A 420 24.96 19.09 -8.35
N ASN A 421 24.01 19.08 -9.28
CA ASN A 421 23.25 20.24 -9.72
C ASN A 421 21.85 19.78 -10.17
N LEU A 422 20.81 20.52 -9.83
CA LEU A 422 19.48 20.38 -10.41
C LEU A 422 18.85 21.75 -10.55
N GLU A 423 18.44 22.07 -11.76
CA GLU A 423 17.75 23.30 -12.09
C GLU A 423 16.37 22.97 -12.65
N ILE A 424 15.36 23.67 -12.14
CA ILE A 424 13.97 23.58 -12.56
C ILE A 424 13.55 24.99 -12.91
N ASP A 425 13.27 25.26 -14.18
CA ASP A 425 12.81 26.55 -14.68
C ASP A 425 11.39 26.40 -15.21
N HIS A 426 10.52 27.35 -14.90
CA HIS A 426 9.15 27.39 -15.43
C HIS A 426 8.80 28.78 -15.94
N ALA A 427 7.91 28.83 -16.91
CA ALA A 427 7.25 30.04 -17.37
C ALA A 427 5.83 29.72 -17.84
N ALA A 428 4.85 30.56 -17.54
CA ALA A 428 3.46 30.38 -17.96
C ALA A 428 2.78 31.74 -18.22
N ASP A 429 1.95 31.79 -19.26
CA ASP A 429 0.98 32.84 -19.55
C ASP A 429 -0.42 32.22 -19.39
N ILE A 430 -1.12 32.61 -18.33
CA ILE A 430 -2.42 32.08 -17.93
C ILE A 430 -3.47 33.13 -18.26
N ASP A 431 -4.54 32.74 -18.94
CA ASP A 431 -5.69 33.60 -19.21
C ASP A 431 -6.95 32.90 -18.72
N GLN A 432 -7.51 33.42 -17.62
CA GLN A 432 -8.67 32.82 -16.96
C GLN A 432 -9.95 32.85 -17.81
N SER A 433 -9.98 33.63 -18.89
CA SER A 433 -11.09 33.60 -19.85
C SER A 433 -11.08 32.38 -20.75
N LEU A 434 -9.92 31.71 -20.92
CA LEU A 434 -9.80 30.51 -21.74
C LEU A 434 -10.37 29.29 -21.01
N LYS A 435 -11.29 28.58 -21.66
CA LYS A 435 -11.80 27.28 -21.23
C LYS A 435 -11.46 26.21 -22.27
N PRO A 436 -11.36 24.93 -21.87
CA PRO A 436 -11.35 24.42 -20.50
C PRO A 436 -9.99 24.55 -19.81
N LEU A 437 -8.92 24.85 -20.56
CA LEU A 437 -7.58 25.04 -20.04
C LEU A 437 -7.21 26.54 -20.02
N PRO A 438 -7.13 27.19 -18.84
CA PRO A 438 -6.86 28.63 -18.70
C PRO A 438 -5.38 28.99 -18.89
N VAL A 439 -4.67 28.30 -19.78
CA VAL A 439 -3.23 28.49 -20.04
C VAL A 439 -3.05 28.80 -21.51
N LYS A 440 -2.44 29.93 -21.84
CA LYS A 440 -2.12 30.34 -23.22
C LYS A 440 -0.76 29.79 -23.65
N THR A 441 0.28 29.95 -22.83
CA THR A 441 1.57 29.29 -23.02
C THR A 441 2.10 28.76 -21.70
N ALA A 442 2.89 27.69 -21.75
CA ALA A 442 3.63 27.21 -20.58
C ALA A 442 4.93 26.54 -21.02
N GLU A 443 5.97 26.61 -20.19
CA GLU A 443 7.26 25.98 -20.40
C GLU A 443 7.78 25.48 -19.04
N LEU A 444 8.33 24.27 -19.03
CA LEU A 444 8.98 23.66 -17.87
C LEU A 444 10.26 22.97 -18.34
N LYS A 445 11.40 23.43 -17.83
CA LYS A 445 12.72 22.86 -18.11
C LYS A 445 13.33 22.33 -16.83
N VAL A 446 13.69 21.06 -16.84
CA VAL A 446 14.50 20.43 -15.78
C VAL A 446 15.82 20.02 -16.40
N ARG A 447 16.93 20.34 -15.72
CA ARG A 447 18.29 19.92 -16.10
C ARG A 447 19.08 19.62 -14.84
N GLY A 448 19.69 18.46 -14.74
CA GLY A 448 20.51 18.14 -13.58
C GLY A 448 21.11 16.75 -13.60
N ASN A 449 21.65 16.37 -12.45
CA ASN A 449 22.21 15.06 -12.22
C ASN A 449 21.66 14.44 -10.93
N LEU A 450 21.31 13.16 -10.99
CA LEU A 450 20.86 12.37 -9.86
C LEU A 450 21.73 11.12 -9.73
N ASN A 451 22.50 10.99 -8.65
CA ASN A 451 23.43 9.88 -8.41
C ASN A 451 24.37 9.59 -9.61
N GLY A 452 24.82 10.66 -10.29
CA GLY A 452 25.65 10.57 -11.50
C GLY A 452 24.88 10.41 -12.82
N ALA A 453 23.58 10.14 -12.77
CA ALA A 453 22.71 10.03 -13.95
C ALA A 453 22.34 11.41 -14.49
N GLY A 454 22.39 11.63 -15.80
CA GLY A 454 21.89 12.86 -16.42
C GLY A 454 20.37 12.86 -16.46
N LEU A 455 19.73 13.93 -15.96
CA LEU A 455 18.29 14.10 -15.89
C LEU A 455 17.89 15.35 -16.68
N GLY A 456 16.88 15.23 -17.54
CA GLY A 456 16.26 16.39 -18.14
C GLY A 456 14.79 16.21 -18.49
N LEU A 457 14.04 17.30 -18.38
CA LEU A 457 12.67 17.46 -18.87
C LEU A 457 12.62 18.78 -19.67
N ASP A 458 11.94 18.77 -20.81
CA ASP A 458 11.66 19.95 -21.61
C ASP A 458 10.21 19.86 -22.06
N ALA A 459 9.32 20.58 -21.38
CA ALA A 459 7.89 20.60 -21.67
C ALA A 459 7.45 22.00 -22.07
N LYS A 460 6.62 22.09 -23.10
CA LYS A 460 6.15 23.34 -23.71
C LYS A 460 4.72 23.19 -24.21
N LEU A 461 3.88 24.14 -23.85
CA LEU A 461 2.59 24.44 -24.45
C LEU A 461 2.71 25.77 -25.18
N ALA A 462 2.62 25.76 -26.50
CA ALA A 462 2.66 26.95 -27.34
C ALA A 462 1.29 27.64 -27.42
N ALA A 463 1.29 28.89 -27.91
CA ALA A 463 0.07 29.72 -28.00
C ALA A 463 -0.97 29.15 -28.97
N ASP A 464 -0.51 28.42 -29.99
CA ASP A 464 -1.34 27.66 -30.93
C ASP A 464 -1.74 26.28 -30.38
N ARG A 465 -1.62 26.08 -29.07
CA ARG A 465 -1.86 24.84 -28.31
C ARG A 465 -0.91 23.68 -28.63
N LYS A 466 0.05 23.82 -29.55
CA LYS A 466 1.04 22.76 -29.80
C LYS A 466 1.75 22.40 -28.51
N THR A 467 1.76 21.11 -28.21
CA THR A 467 2.28 20.59 -26.94
C THR A 467 3.46 19.69 -27.24
N GLN A 468 4.53 19.84 -26.47
CA GLN A 468 5.72 19.01 -26.52
C GLN A 468 6.21 18.74 -25.11
N ALA A 469 6.62 17.52 -24.80
CA ALA A 469 7.28 17.15 -23.57
C ALA A 469 8.34 16.09 -23.88
N ALA A 470 9.59 16.36 -23.53
CA ALA A 470 10.72 15.45 -23.72
C ALA A 470 11.44 15.24 -22.39
N PHE A 471 11.44 14.01 -21.90
CA PHE A 471 12.13 13.59 -20.70
C PHE A 471 13.25 12.63 -21.05
N TYR A 472 14.40 12.77 -20.39
CA TYR A 472 15.46 11.78 -20.42
C TYR A 472 16.08 11.57 -19.03
N LEU A 473 16.45 10.33 -18.78
CA LEU A 473 17.28 9.91 -17.67
C LEU A 473 18.36 9.00 -18.24
N LYS A 474 19.63 9.35 -18.06
CA LYS A 474 20.76 8.64 -18.67
C LYS A 474 21.72 8.13 -17.61
N GLY A 475 21.90 6.81 -17.53
CA GLY A 475 22.89 6.17 -16.68
C GLY A 475 22.52 6.10 -15.20
N LEU A 476 21.23 5.94 -14.85
CA LEU A 476 20.82 5.79 -13.45
C LEU A 476 21.31 4.46 -12.90
N ASN A 477 22.24 4.50 -11.95
CA ASN A 477 22.60 3.33 -11.16
C ASN A 477 21.46 2.97 -10.20
N ILE A 478 20.87 1.79 -10.38
CA ILE A 478 19.70 1.36 -9.60
C ILE A 478 20.05 0.74 -8.24
N ALA A 479 21.31 0.39 -8.00
CA ALA A 479 21.74 -0.32 -6.79
C ALA A 479 21.34 0.40 -5.48
N PRO A 480 21.44 1.74 -5.35
CA PRO A 480 20.98 2.45 -4.15
C PRO A 480 19.47 2.42 -3.94
N PHE A 481 18.68 2.17 -4.99
CA PHE A 481 17.22 2.22 -4.96
C PHE A 481 16.57 0.85 -4.85
N SER A 482 17.29 -0.23 -5.18
CA SER A 482 16.80 -1.60 -5.14
C SER A 482 17.03 -2.31 -3.79
N ALA A 483 17.66 -1.63 -2.82
CA ALA A 483 18.11 -2.23 -1.56
C ALA A 483 18.93 -3.53 -1.76
N GLY A 484 19.68 -3.62 -2.86
CA GLY A 484 20.49 -4.79 -3.21
C GLY A 484 19.77 -5.85 -4.07
N ALA A 485 18.48 -5.68 -4.37
CA ALA A 485 17.74 -6.62 -5.23
C ALA A 485 18.14 -6.55 -6.71
N ALA A 486 18.75 -5.45 -7.15
CA ALA A 486 19.21 -5.29 -8.52
C ALA A 486 20.38 -4.29 -8.65
N THR A 487 21.26 -4.52 -9.62
CA THR A 487 22.40 -3.65 -9.95
C THR A 487 22.48 -3.46 -11.46
N GLY A 488 22.98 -2.30 -11.89
CA GLY A 488 23.09 -1.96 -13.31
C GLY A 488 22.74 -0.51 -13.56
N THR A 489 22.74 -0.10 -14.82
CA THR A 489 22.32 1.25 -15.22
C THR A 489 21.06 1.21 -16.05
N ILE A 490 20.17 2.18 -15.85
CA ILE A 490 18.96 2.35 -16.67
C ILE A 490 19.01 3.70 -17.39
N ASN A 491 18.58 3.68 -18.65
CA ASN A 491 18.31 4.85 -19.45
C ASN A 491 16.81 4.89 -19.78
N THR A 492 16.19 6.06 -19.64
CA THR A 492 14.79 6.27 -19.98
C THR A 492 14.68 7.49 -20.87
N THR A 493 13.92 7.40 -21.94
CA THR A 493 13.51 8.55 -22.76
C THR A 493 12.00 8.51 -22.94
N PHE A 494 11.34 9.64 -22.74
CA PHE A 494 9.91 9.78 -22.99
C PHE A 494 9.68 11.04 -23.80
N ASN A 495 8.95 10.95 -24.89
CA ASN A 495 8.52 12.08 -25.70
C ASN A 495 7.01 12.05 -25.85
N ALA A 496 6.36 13.20 -25.67
CA ALA A 496 4.96 13.43 -26.00
C ALA A 496 4.87 14.69 -26.85
N SER A 497 4.25 14.65 -28.03
CA SER A 497 4.10 15.83 -28.86
C SER A 497 2.88 15.78 -29.75
N GLY A 498 2.24 16.92 -29.99
CA GLY A 498 1.15 17.01 -30.95
C GLY A 498 0.56 18.40 -31.09
N GLU A 499 -0.50 18.50 -31.87
CA GLU A 499 -1.17 19.77 -32.22
C GLU A 499 -1.85 20.42 -31.02
N SER A 500 -2.25 19.64 -30.02
CA SER A 500 -2.90 20.10 -28.80
C SER A 500 -2.61 19.18 -27.61
N PRO A 501 -2.87 19.60 -26.35
CA PRO A 501 -2.80 18.70 -25.19
C PRO A 501 -3.76 17.50 -25.28
N GLN A 502 -4.81 17.62 -26.10
CA GLN A 502 -5.81 16.59 -26.32
C GLN A 502 -5.38 15.57 -27.39
N ASN A 503 -4.37 15.86 -28.22
CA ASN A 503 -3.91 14.98 -29.29
C ASN A 503 -2.40 14.88 -29.26
N LEU A 504 -1.87 13.88 -28.56
CA LEU A 504 -0.44 13.70 -28.32
C LEU A 504 0.03 12.37 -28.90
N ALA A 505 1.08 12.38 -29.71
CA ALA A 505 1.87 11.18 -30.00
C ALA A 505 2.86 10.96 -28.86
N ILE A 506 2.93 9.74 -28.32
CA ILE A 506 3.79 9.36 -27.20
C ILE A 506 4.81 8.29 -27.60
N ASN A 507 6.01 8.38 -27.04
CA ASN A 507 7.09 7.42 -27.26
C ASN A 507 7.94 7.29 -25.99
N LEU A 508 7.86 6.14 -25.34
CA LEU A 508 8.65 5.76 -24.17
C LEU A 508 9.66 4.68 -24.58
N ARG A 509 10.91 4.85 -24.18
CA ARG A 509 11.93 3.79 -24.23
C ARG A 509 12.65 3.69 -22.89
N VAL A 510 12.75 2.48 -22.37
CA VAL A 510 13.54 2.13 -21.18
C VAL A 510 14.56 1.09 -21.60
N TYR A 511 15.84 1.39 -21.41
CA TYR A 511 16.94 0.55 -21.84
C TYR A 511 17.97 0.36 -20.73
N SER A 512 18.33 -0.89 -20.46
CA SER A 512 19.44 -1.25 -19.59
C SER A 512 20.45 -2.10 -20.35
N PRO A 513 21.71 -1.62 -20.53
CA PRO A 513 22.72 -2.37 -21.25
C PRO A 513 23.23 -3.58 -20.46
N GLU A 514 23.17 -3.55 -19.13
CA GLU A 514 23.67 -4.59 -18.25
C GLU A 514 22.96 -4.48 -16.91
N LEU A 515 21.91 -5.30 -16.75
CA LEU A 515 21.14 -5.43 -15.52
C LEU A 515 21.44 -6.79 -14.89
N HIS A 516 21.58 -6.79 -13.57
CA HIS A 516 21.53 -7.99 -12.75
C HIS A 516 20.46 -7.83 -11.68
N TYR A 517 19.75 -8.92 -11.40
CA TYR A 517 18.85 -9.04 -10.27
C TYR A 517 19.31 -10.17 -9.34
N PHE A 518 18.83 -10.15 -8.11
CA PHE A 518 19.19 -11.12 -7.08
C PHE A 518 17.95 -11.84 -6.60
N VAL A 519 18.03 -13.17 -6.54
CA VAL A 519 17.03 -14.04 -5.93
C VAL A 519 17.74 -14.83 -4.84
N ASP A 520 17.28 -14.70 -3.60
CA ASP A 520 17.99 -15.15 -2.40
C ASP A 520 19.44 -14.62 -2.35
N ARG A 521 20.43 -15.54 -2.41
CA ARG A 521 21.87 -15.21 -2.49
C ARG A 521 22.43 -15.32 -3.91
N GLY A 522 21.60 -15.69 -4.89
CA GLY A 522 22.02 -15.89 -6.27
C GLY A 522 21.94 -14.61 -7.10
N ARG A 523 23.04 -14.24 -7.74
CA ARG A 523 23.07 -13.18 -8.76
C ARG A 523 22.66 -13.75 -10.12
N SER A 524 21.83 -13.00 -10.86
CA SER A 524 21.46 -13.34 -12.22
C SER A 524 22.62 -13.20 -13.21
N GLY A 525 22.49 -13.82 -14.38
CA GLY A 525 23.31 -13.46 -15.54
C GLY A 525 23.10 -12.02 -16.01
N VAL A 526 23.76 -11.64 -17.10
CA VAL A 526 23.56 -10.32 -17.74
C VAL A 526 22.18 -10.31 -18.41
N ASN A 527 21.37 -9.32 -18.06
CA ASN A 527 20.09 -9.03 -18.73
C ASN A 527 20.24 -7.70 -19.48
N ARG A 528 19.90 -7.70 -20.77
CA ARG A 528 19.94 -6.49 -21.62
C ARG A 528 18.51 -6.14 -22.02
N ILE A 529 17.91 -5.27 -21.24
CA ILE A 529 16.50 -4.91 -21.37
C ILE A 529 16.35 -3.75 -22.35
N ASP A 530 15.46 -3.90 -23.34
CA ASP A 530 14.97 -2.80 -24.18
C ASP A 530 13.44 -2.87 -24.23
N PHE A 531 12.79 -1.92 -23.56
CA PHE A 531 11.35 -1.74 -23.56
C PHE A 531 11.00 -0.48 -24.35
N ASN A 532 10.07 -0.59 -25.30
CA ASN A 532 9.58 0.53 -26.11
C ASN A 532 8.06 0.52 -26.11
N ALA A 533 7.44 1.68 -25.90
CA ALA A 533 6.01 1.89 -26.07
C ALA A 533 5.78 3.15 -26.92
N LYS A 534 5.09 3.02 -28.06
CA LYS A 534 4.76 4.12 -28.96
C LYS A 534 3.28 4.12 -29.28
N GLY A 535 2.70 5.32 -29.37
CA GLY A 535 1.30 5.46 -29.70
C GLY A 535 0.79 6.89 -29.60
N SER A 536 -0.49 7.04 -29.29
CA SER A 536 -1.15 8.33 -29.16
C SER A 536 -2.18 8.36 -28.04
N VAL A 537 -2.42 9.56 -27.53
CA VAL A 537 -3.49 9.88 -26.60
C VAL A 537 -4.38 10.92 -27.26
N LYS A 538 -5.67 10.61 -27.42
CA LYS A 538 -6.70 11.48 -27.96
C LYS A 538 -7.76 11.72 -26.89
N SER A 539 -8.15 12.96 -26.65
CA SER A 539 -9.20 13.30 -25.67
C SER A 539 -10.20 14.29 -26.23
N SER A 540 -11.42 14.30 -25.68
CA SER A 540 -12.38 15.40 -25.86
C SER A 540 -11.82 16.69 -25.26
N GLU A 541 -12.38 17.84 -25.65
CA GLU A 541 -11.95 19.15 -25.11
C GLU A 541 -11.97 19.18 -23.58
N ASP A 542 -12.98 18.56 -22.95
CA ASP A 542 -13.17 18.49 -21.50
C ASP A 542 -12.49 17.28 -20.82
N PHE A 543 -11.71 16.48 -21.56
CA PHE A 543 -11.00 15.29 -21.09
C PHE A 543 -11.87 14.19 -20.46
N LYS A 544 -13.19 14.20 -20.71
CA LYS A 544 -14.08 13.11 -20.24
C LYS A 544 -13.96 11.85 -21.08
N ASN A 545 -13.82 12.03 -22.39
CA ASN A 545 -13.65 10.93 -23.33
C ASN A 545 -12.18 10.88 -23.72
N THR A 546 -11.50 9.78 -23.41
CA THR A 546 -10.07 9.61 -23.70
C THR A 546 -9.84 8.26 -24.36
N THR A 547 -9.13 8.28 -25.47
CA THR A 547 -8.63 7.11 -26.16
C THR A 547 -7.10 7.09 -26.04
N ILE A 548 -6.54 5.98 -25.59
CA ILE A 548 -5.11 5.70 -25.59
C ILE A 548 -4.87 4.54 -26.54
N ASP A 549 -4.15 4.80 -27.61
CA ASP A 549 -3.80 3.80 -28.62
C ASP A 549 -2.29 3.60 -28.62
N LEU A 550 -1.82 2.41 -28.24
CA LEU A 550 -0.42 1.99 -28.20
C LEU A 550 -0.23 0.84 -29.18
N PRO A 551 -0.08 1.10 -30.49
CA PRO A 551 0.11 0.07 -31.51
C PRO A 551 1.46 -0.63 -31.45
N VAL A 552 2.42 -0.12 -30.65
CA VAL A 552 3.73 -0.74 -30.49
C VAL A 552 4.11 -0.73 -29.02
N ILE A 553 4.02 -1.89 -28.38
CA ILE A 553 4.66 -2.18 -27.10
C ILE A 553 5.61 -3.35 -27.34
N SER A 554 6.91 -3.11 -27.28
CA SER A 554 7.91 -4.15 -27.38
C SER A 554 8.79 -4.25 -26.14
N PHE A 555 9.12 -5.47 -25.75
CA PHE A 555 10.08 -5.75 -24.70
C PHE A 555 11.04 -6.83 -25.22
N THR A 556 12.33 -6.56 -25.11
CA THR A 556 13.36 -7.58 -25.37
C THR A 556 14.30 -7.70 -24.20
N ASP A 557 14.65 -8.94 -23.86
CA ASP A 557 15.78 -9.25 -22.98
C ASP A 557 16.79 -10.11 -23.75
N LYS A 558 18.06 -9.73 -23.66
CA LYS A 558 19.17 -10.46 -24.30
C LYS A 558 20.21 -10.84 -23.26
N ASP A 559 20.85 -11.96 -23.52
CA ASP A 559 21.93 -12.45 -22.68
C ASP A 559 23.26 -11.70 -22.92
N LYS A 560 24.34 -12.23 -22.31
CA LYS A 560 25.69 -11.68 -22.47
C LYS A 560 26.22 -11.73 -23.92
N GLU A 561 25.74 -12.70 -24.72
CA GLU A 561 26.14 -12.94 -26.12
C GLU A 561 25.25 -12.16 -27.11
N TYR A 562 24.35 -11.31 -26.61
CA TYR A 562 23.34 -10.58 -27.39
C TYR A 562 22.30 -11.47 -28.06
N ALA A 563 22.18 -12.73 -27.64
CA ALA A 563 21.13 -13.62 -28.08
C ALA A 563 19.83 -13.33 -27.31
N THR A 564 18.70 -13.34 -28.02
CA THR A 564 17.39 -12.96 -27.45
C THR A 564 16.84 -14.08 -26.57
N ALA A 565 16.73 -13.81 -25.27
CA ALA A 565 16.08 -14.67 -24.29
C ALA A 565 14.56 -14.51 -24.30
N VAL A 566 14.08 -13.26 -24.40
CA VAL A 566 12.65 -12.91 -24.45
C VAL A 566 12.44 -11.83 -25.51
N ASP A 567 11.46 -12.03 -26.41
CA ASP A 567 10.92 -11.00 -27.32
C ASP A 567 9.40 -10.95 -27.13
N LEU A 568 8.87 -9.80 -26.73
CA LEU A 568 7.45 -9.56 -26.56
C LEU A 568 7.05 -8.37 -27.44
N LYS A 569 5.97 -8.55 -28.19
CA LYS A 569 5.30 -7.52 -29.00
C LYS A 569 3.82 -7.55 -28.68
N SER A 570 3.27 -6.39 -28.38
CA SER A 570 1.87 -6.22 -27.99
C SER A 570 1.33 -4.85 -28.38
N GLN A 571 0.02 -4.74 -28.34
CA GLN A 571 -0.72 -3.52 -28.64
C GLN A 571 -1.78 -3.31 -27.56
N VAL A 572 -2.07 -2.05 -27.24
CA VAL A 572 -3.11 -1.70 -26.26
C VAL A 572 -3.96 -0.59 -26.83
N HIS A 573 -5.27 -0.80 -26.83
CA HIS A 573 -6.26 0.23 -27.08
C HIS A 573 -7.14 0.39 -25.85
N VAL A 574 -7.19 1.59 -25.30
CA VAL A 574 -8.04 1.94 -24.15
C VAL A 574 -8.99 3.04 -24.58
N GLU A 575 -10.29 2.82 -24.36
CA GLU A 575 -11.32 3.84 -24.49
C GLU A 575 -11.96 4.07 -23.13
N LYS A 576 -11.93 5.31 -22.67
CA LYS A 576 -12.58 5.76 -21.45
C LYS A 576 -13.67 6.76 -21.81
N ALA A 577 -14.91 6.43 -21.48
CA ALA A 577 -16.07 7.31 -21.50
C ALA A 577 -16.92 6.99 -20.26
N ASP A 578 -18.23 6.73 -20.41
CA ASP A 578 -19.08 6.22 -19.31
C ASP A 578 -18.70 4.81 -18.84
N SER A 579 -18.01 4.06 -19.71
CA SER A 579 -17.38 2.78 -19.42
C SER A 579 -15.91 2.80 -19.86
N ILE A 580 -15.11 1.87 -19.33
CA ILE A 580 -13.72 1.67 -19.73
C ILE A 580 -13.65 0.38 -20.53
N ASN A 581 -13.23 0.49 -21.80
CA ASN A 581 -12.94 -0.65 -22.67
C ASN A 581 -11.42 -0.73 -22.88
N ILE A 582 -10.85 -1.89 -22.61
CA ILE A 582 -9.43 -2.18 -22.79
C ILE A 582 -9.32 -3.38 -23.72
N LYS A 583 -8.68 -3.19 -24.87
CA LYS A 583 -8.26 -4.27 -25.76
C LYS A 583 -6.74 -4.38 -25.70
N TYR A 584 -6.26 -5.48 -25.14
CA TYR A 584 -4.84 -5.85 -25.13
C TYR A 584 -4.63 -6.98 -26.14
N GLN A 585 -3.74 -6.75 -27.10
CA GLN A 585 -3.31 -7.76 -28.06
C GLN A 585 -1.87 -8.16 -27.74
N LEU A 586 -1.61 -9.44 -27.49
CA LEU A 586 -0.28 -10.01 -27.53
C LEU A 586 -0.03 -10.48 -28.96
N ASP A 587 0.75 -9.72 -29.74
CA ASP A 587 1.07 -10.08 -31.13
C ASP A 587 2.05 -11.25 -31.18
N SER A 588 3.01 -11.28 -30.26
CA SER A 588 4.02 -12.32 -30.16
C SER A 588 4.75 -12.26 -28.83
N LEU A 589 4.88 -13.40 -28.16
CA LEU A 589 5.82 -13.66 -27.07
C LEU A 589 6.69 -14.83 -27.52
N ILE A 590 8.00 -14.61 -27.62
CA ILE A 590 9.00 -15.63 -27.92
C ILE A 590 9.93 -15.77 -26.72
N VAL A 591 10.03 -16.97 -26.17
CA VAL A 591 10.91 -17.27 -25.03
C VAL A 591 11.92 -18.34 -25.42
N SER A 592 13.18 -17.96 -25.58
CA SER A 592 14.28 -18.87 -25.93
C SER A 592 14.87 -19.46 -24.65
N PHE A 593 14.47 -20.68 -24.30
CA PHE A 593 14.85 -21.31 -23.02
C PHE A 593 16.36 -21.41 -22.78
N LYS A 594 17.16 -21.64 -23.83
CA LYS A 594 18.63 -21.75 -23.70
C LYS A 594 19.24 -20.41 -23.25
N GLU A 595 18.89 -19.33 -23.93
CA GLU A 595 19.37 -17.99 -23.64
C GLU A 595 18.79 -17.48 -22.31
N LEU A 596 17.52 -17.79 -22.01
CA LEU A 596 16.85 -17.44 -20.75
C LEU A 596 17.54 -18.04 -19.51
N ILE A 597 17.97 -19.31 -19.58
CA ILE A 597 18.76 -19.92 -18.48
C ILE A 597 20.01 -19.07 -18.20
N GLY A 598 20.66 -18.56 -19.26
CA GLY A 598 21.84 -17.70 -19.15
C GLY A 598 21.59 -16.35 -18.48
N THR A 599 20.35 -15.87 -18.41
CA THR A 599 19.99 -14.61 -17.74
C THR A 599 19.51 -14.79 -16.29
N MET A 600 19.25 -16.02 -15.84
CA MET A 600 18.73 -16.35 -14.50
C MET A 600 19.82 -16.62 -13.45
N PRO A 601 19.52 -16.46 -12.14
CA PRO A 601 20.37 -16.93 -11.03
C PRO A 601 20.45 -18.46 -10.93
N ALA A 602 21.56 -18.98 -10.42
CA ALA A 602 21.83 -20.43 -10.33
C ALA A 602 20.70 -21.25 -9.67
N GLY A 603 20.11 -20.76 -8.57
CA GLY A 603 19.01 -21.47 -7.89
C GLY A 603 17.77 -21.66 -8.77
N LEU A 604 17.44 -20.68 -9.62
CA LEU A 604 16.35 -20.81 -10.59
C LEU A 604 16.75 -21.71 -11.77
N GLN A 605 18.01 -21.66 -12.20
CA GLN A 605 18.52 -22.56 -13.23
C GLN A 605 18.40 -24.04 -12.80
N GLU A 606 18.65 -24.37 -11.53
CA GLU A 606 18.50 -25.73 -11.01
C GLU A 606 17.04 -26.18 -10.95
N GLN A 607 16.15 -25.31 -10.44
CA GLN A 607 14.72 -25.61 -10.34
C GLN A 607 14.07 -25.85 -11.71
N ILE A 608 14.41 -25.01 -12.69
CA ILE A 608 13.79 -25.03 -14.01
C ILE A 608 14.55 -25.99 -14.94
N GLY A 609 15.86 -26.18 -14.75
CA GLY A 609 16.70 -27.03 -15.59
C GLY A 609 16.28 -28.50 -15.62
N GLY A 610 15.73 -29.03 -14.51
CA GLY A 610 15.15 -30.37 -14.46
C GLY A 610 13.93 -30.53 -15.37
N LEU A 611 13.04 -29.54 -15.37
CA LEU A 611 11.83 -29.50 -16.20
C LEU A 611 12.17 -29.29 -17.69
N ILE A 612 13.17 -28.48 -17.99
CA ILE A 612 13.62 -28.22 -19.38
C ILE A 612 14.28 -29.47 -19.99
N LYS A 613 15.00 -30.28 -19.20
CA LYS A 613 15.60 -31.54 -19.70
C LYS A 613 14.55 -32.53 -20.20
N THR A 614 13.38 -32.59 -19.57
CA THR A 614 12.26 -33.46 -19.99
C THR A 614 11.58 -33.02 -21.28
N VAL A 615 11.70 -31.76 -21.67
CA VAL A 615 11.10 -31.21 -22.90
C VAL A 615 12.00 -31.42 -24.12
N ASN A 616 13.24 -31.90 -23.94
CA ASN A 616 14.31 -31.94 -24.96
C ASN A 616 14.65 -30.50 -25.41
N PRO A 617 15.90 -29.99 -25.31
CA PRO A 617 16.20 -28.56 -25.41
C PRO A 617 16.19 -28.04 -26.87
N GLY A 618 15.03 -28.10 -27.50
CA GLY A 618 14.67 -27.23 -28.59
C GLY A 618 13.71 -26.16 -28.01
N ARG A 619 14.12 -24.90 -27.88
CA ARG A 619 14.07 -23.79 -28.84
C ARG A 619 12.68 -23.21 -29.15
N THR A 620 12.25 -22.43 -28.17
CA THR A 620 11.29 -21.31 -28.22
C THR A 620 9.86 -21.68 -27.84
N LEU A 621 9.37 -21.14 -26.73
CA LEU A 621 7.92 -21.01 -26.56
C LEU A 621 7.46 -19.82 -27.39
N ARG A 622 6.36 -20.00 -28.12
CA ARG A 622 5.66 -18.90 -28.80
C ARG A 622 4.27 -18.76 -28.23
N ALA A 623 3.83 -17.54 -28.00
CA ALA A 623 2.45 -17.27 -27.62
C ALA A 623 1.94 -15.98 -28.23
N ASP A 624 0.66 -15.95 -28.57
CA ASP A 624 -0.08 -14.79 -29.03
C ASP A 624 -1.49 -14.84 -28.46
N GLY A 625 -2.19 -13.71 -28.46
CA GLY A 625 -3.53 -13.67 -27.91
C GLY A 625 -4.17 -12.30 -27.82
N GLU A 626 -5.40 -12.29 -27.34
CA GLU A 626 -6.21 -11.09 -27.18
C GLU A 626 -6.93 -11.14 -25.83
N THR A 627 -6.96 -10.00 -25.15
CA THR A 627 -7.73 -9.81 -23.92
C THR A 627 -8.57 -8.55 -24.05
N ASN A 628 -9.88 -8.72 -23.95
CA ASN A 628 -10.84 -7.63 -23.92
C ASN A 628 -11.43 -7.51 -22.52
N VAL A 629 -11.34 -6.31 -21.94
CA VAL A 629 -11.90 -5.97 -20.62
C VAL A 629 -12.86 -4.80 -20.78
N THR A 630 -14.08 -4.96 -20.27
CA THR A 630 -15.06 -3.88 -20.19
C THR A 630 -15.41 -3.68 -18.72
N ILE A 631 -15.34 -2.42 -18.26
CA ILE A 631 -15.67 -2.01 -16.89
C ILE A 631 -16.79 -0.97 -16.97
N SER A 632 -17.94 -1.29 -16.37
CA SER A 632 -19.10 -0.39 -16.31
C SER A 632 -19.71 -0.42 -14.91
N GLY A 633 -19.58 0.68 -14.16
CA GLY A 633 -20.01 0.74 -12.76
C GLY A 633 -19.30 -0.27 -11.87
N ARG A 634 -20.04 -1.23 -11.29
CA ARG A 634 -19.50 -2.33 -10.45
C ARG A 634 -19.35 -3.65 -11.20
N GLU A 635 -19.67 -3.69 -12.49
CA GLU A 635 -19.58 -4.88 -13.32
C GLU A 635 -18.31 -4.85 -14.17
N GLN A 636 -17.67 -6.02 -14.30
CA GLN A 636 -16.50 -6.21 -15.15
C GLN A 636 -16.69 -7.47 -16.00
N GLN A 637 -16.43 -7.35 -17.30
CA GLN A 637 -16.39 -8.48 -18.22
C GLN A 637 -14.98 -8.64 -18.76
N ILE A 638 -14.50 -9.88 -18.79
CA ILE A 638 -13.18 -10.26 -19.30
C ILE A 638 -13.37 -11.35 -20.34
N GLN A 639 -12.80 -11.16 -21.52
CA GLN A 639 -12.70 -12.18 -22.56
C GLN A 639 -11.23 -12.31 -22.94
N HIS A 640 -10.72 -13.53 -22.96
CA HIS A 640 -9.32 -13.82 -23.19
C HIS A 640 -9.18 -15.02 -24.12
N VAL A 641 -8.29 -14.91 -25.09
CA VAL A 641 -7.87 -16.02 -25.96
C VAL A 641 -6.36 -15.96 -26.08
N THR A 642 -5.68 -17.08 -25.85
CA THR A 642 -4.23 -17.21 -26.10
C THR A 642 -3.95 -18.51 -26.82
N GLN A 643 -3.07 -18.43 -27.81
CA GLN A 643 -2.48 -19.58 -28.48
C GLN A 643 -1.04 -19.75 -27.98
N ILE A 644 -0.64 -20.99 -27.74
CA ILE A 644 0.69 -21.36 -27.27
C ILE A 644 1.22 -22.45 -28.19
N ALA A 645 2.42 -22.23 -28.71
CA ALA A 645 3.17 -23.21 -29.46
C ALA A 645 4.50 -23.52 -28.75
N LEU A 646 4.82 -24.80 -28.72
CA LEU A 646 6.06 -25.41 -28.29
C LEU A 646 6.59 -26.21 -29.50
N PRO A 647 7.26 -25.56 -30.47
CA PRO A 647 7.63 -26.15 -31.75
C PRO A 647 8.46 -27.43 -31.62
N ASP A 648 9.29 -27.52 -30.59
CA ASP A 648 10.29 -28.58 -30.46
C ASP A 648 9.76 -29.86 -29.81
N VAL A 649 8.58 -29.79 -29.20
CA VAL A 649 7.76 -30.96 -28.88
C VAL A 649 6.62 -31.14 -29.90
N HIS A 650 6.67 -30.38 -31.00
CA HIS A 650 5.68 -30.36 -32.09
C HIS A 650 4.24 -30.21 -31.61
N VAL A 651 4.06 -29.35 -30.61
CA VAL A 651 2.76 -28.93 -30.09
C VAL A 651 2.53 -27.48 -30.48
N ASP A 652 1.70 -27.21 -31.48
CA ASP A 652 1.46 -25.88 -32.04
C ASP A 652 0.00 -25.38 -31.86
N ASP A 653 -0.84 -26.19 -31.24
CA ASP A 653 -2.29 -25.98 -31.22
C ASP A 653 -2.89 -25.77 -29.81
N ILE A 654 -2.06 -25.48 -28.80
CA ILE A 654 -2.58 -25.18 -27.46
C ILE A 654 -3.33 -23.86 -27.52
N GLN A 655 -4.63 -23.89 -27.23
CA GLN A 655 -5.47 -22.69 -27.19
C GLN A 655 -6.20 -22.62 -25.86
N ILE A 656 -6.06 -21.49 -25.18
CA ILE A 656 -6.77 -21.14 -23.94
C ILE A 656 -7.83 -20.10 -24.30
N LYS A 657 -9.08 -20.33 -23.91
CA LYS A 657 -10.15 -19.31 -23.97
C LYS A 657 -10.76 -19.16 -22.59
N ALA A 658 -10.99 -17.93 -22.16
CA ALA A 658 -11.68 -17.62 -20.93
C ALA A 658 -12.65 -16.46 -21.14
N LYS A 659 -13.87 -16.59 -20.61
CA LYS A 659 -14.88 -15.54 -20.52
C LYS A 659 -15.43 -15.52 -19.10
N ALA A 660 -15.25 -14.39 -18.43
CA ALA A 660 -15.71 -14.20 -17.07
C ALA A 660 -16.48 -12.87 -16.93
N ARG A 661 -17.49 -12.87 -16.07
CA ARG A 661 -18.22 -11.67 -15.65
C ARG A 661 -18.21 -11.57 -14.13
N MET A 662 -17.77 -10.43 -13.61
CA MET A 662 -17.68 -10.15 -12.19
C MET A 662 -18.81 -9.18 -11.84
N ALA A 663 -19.73 -9.61 -10.99
CA ALA A 663 -20.88 -8.83 -10.52
C ALA A 663 -21.12 -9.18 -9.05
N PRO A 664 -20.49 -8.46 -8.10
CA PRO A 664 -20.54 -8.82 -6.69
C PRO A 664 -21.98 -9.04 -6.18
N PRO A 665 -22.24 -10.12 -5.42
CA PRO A 665 -21.27 -11.02 -4.78
C PRO A 665 -20.86 -12.25 -5.63
N TYR A 666 -21.09 -12.26 -6.94
CA TYR A 666 -20.82 -13.41 -7.81
C TYR A 666 -19.69 -13.15 -8.81
N THR A 667 -18.99 -14.22 -9.18
CA THR A 667 -18.12 -14.27 -10.35
C THR A 667 -18.61 -15.40 -11.26
N TYR A 668 -19.08 -15.06 -12.45
CA TYR A 668 -19.53 -16.01 -13.46
C TYR A 668 -18.36 -16.37 -14.36
N LEU A 669 -18.05 -17.66 -14.44
CA LEU A 669 -17.16 -18.24 -15.44
C LEU A 669 -18.04 -18.76 -16.59
N ASP A 670 -18.38 -17.89 -17.54
CA ASP A 670 -19.25 -18.26 -18.67
C ASP A 670 -18.56 -19.31 -19.55
N GLN A 671 -17.23 -19.21 -19.70
CA GLN A 671 -16.43 -20.15 -20.47
C GLN A 671 -15.00 -20.20 -19.94
N PHE A 672 -14.46 -21.39 -19.80
CA PHE A 672 -13.02 -21.66 -19.75
C PHE A 672 -12.77 -22.89 -20.60
N THR A 673 -11.86 -22.82 -21.55
CA THR A 673 -11.47 -23.97 -22.37
C THR A 673 -9.98 -24.00 -22.64
N ILE A 674 -9.37 -25.17 -22.56
CA ILE A 674 -8.02 -25.44 -23.07
C ILE A 674 -8.13 -26.54 -24.12
N THR A 675 -7.69 -26.31 -25.34
CA THR A 675 -7.58 -27.34 -26.38
C THR A 675 -6.13 -27.53 -26.78
N GLY A 676 -5.75 -28.70 -27.28
CA GLY A 676 -4.40 -28.96 -27.80
C GLY A 676 -4.21 -30.41 -28.24
N LEU A 677 -2.95 -30.81 -28.44
CA LEU A 677 -2.57 -32.16 -28.90
C LEU A 677 -3.23 -32.51 -30.24
N ARG A 678 -3.09 -31.59 -31.21
CA ARG A 678 -3.74 -31.63 -32.52
C ARG A 678 -5.27 -31.71 -32.44
N LYS A 679 -5.89 -31.08 -31.43
CA LYS A 679 -7.31 -31.12 -31.04
C LYS A 679 -7.79 -32.41 -30.35
N ALA A 680 -6.89 -33.27 -29.91
CA ALA A 680 -7.27 -34.44 -29.12
C ALA A 680 -7.64 -34.07 -27.68
N LEU A 681 -6.96 -33.08 -27.09
CA LEU A 681 -7.21 -32.60 -25.74
C LEU A 681 -8.27 -31.49 -25.74
N SER A 682 -9.24 -31.60 -24.83
CA SER A 682 -10.23 -30.58 -24.54
C SER A 682 -10.53 -30.54 -23.04
N ILE A 683 -10.17 -29.44 -22.40
CA ILE A 683 -10.51 -29.12 -21.02
C ILE A 683 -11.53 -28.00 -21.06
N SER A 684 -12.58 -28.08 -20.25
CA SER A 684 -13.58 -27.02 -20.13
C SER A 684 -14.10 -26.90 -18.70
N ALA A 685 -14.41 -25.67 -18.31
CA ALA A 685 -15.10 -25.36 -17.07
C ALA A 685 -16.05 -24.18 -17.25
N SER A 686 -17.18 -24.21 -16.54
CA SER A 686 -18.14 -23.09 -16.49
C SER A 686 -18.99 -23.15 -15.23
N GLY A 687 -19.52 -22.01 -14.81
CA GLY A 687 -20.38 -21.91 -13.63
C GLY A 687 -20.21 -20.60 -12.88
N GLU A 688 -20.48 -20.61 -11.58
CA GLU A 688 -20.39 -19.42 -10.74
C GLU A 688 -19.57 -19.67 -9.47
N LEU A 689 -18.94 -18.60 -8.98
CA LEU A 689 -18.28 -18.54 -7.69
C LEU A 689 -19.00 -17.49 -6.85
N LYS A 690 -19.49 -17.90 -5.68
CA LYS A 690 -20.13 -16.98 -4.73
C LYS A 690 -19.14 -16.51 -3.67
N ASP A 691 -19.12 -15.21 -3.43
CA ASP A 691 -18.32 -14.59 -2.38
C ASP A 691 -18.92 -14.91 -1.01
N GLY A 692 -18.08 -15.45 -0.13
CA GLY A 692 -18.43 -15.78 1.24
C GLY A 692 -17.28 -15.49 2.19
N SER A 693 -17.50 -15.84 3.46
CA SER A 693 -16.47 -15.75 4.48
C SER A 693 -16.55 -16.96 5.39
N GLU A 694 -15.41 -17.58 5.70
CA GLU A 694 -15.32 -18.64 6.70
C GLU A 694 -14.35 -18.24 7.81
N VAL A 695 -14.53 -18.81 9.00
CA VAL A 695 -13.59 -18.65 10.10
C VAL A 695 -12.56 -19.76 10.00
N VAL A 696 -11.35 -19.40 9.58
CA VAL A 696 -10.21 -20.30 9.44
C VAL A 696 -9.34 -20.17 10.69
N GLU A 697 -8.97 -21.29 11.29
CA GLU A 697 -8.03 -21.32 12.40
C GLU A 697 -6.61 -21.45 11.84
N ASP A 698 -5.74 -20.50 12.17
CA ASP A 698 -4.33 -20.53 11.79
C ASP A 698 -3.67 -21.80 12.38
N PRO A 699 -3.15 -22.71 11.53
CA PRO A 699 -2.62 -23.99 11.99
C PRO A 699 -1.34 -23.87 12.83
N VAL A 700 -0.67 -22.71 12.82
CA VAL A 700 0.55 -22.44 13.60
C VAL A 700 0.21 -21.68 14.89
N THR A 701 -0.69 -20.70 14.82
CA THR A 701 -0.98 -19.81 15.97
C THR A 701 -2.26 -20.16 16.73
N GLY A 702 -3.12 -21.03 16.20
CA GLY A 702 -4.42 -21.40 16.77
C GLY A 702 -5.45 -20.26 16.73
N LYS A 703 -5.13 -19.11 16.11
CA LYS A 703 -6.01 -17.94 16.06
C LYS A 703 -7.06 -18.11 14.97
N LYS A 704 -8.32 -17.90 15.33
CA LYS A 704 -9.46 -17.87 14.41
C LYS A 704 -9.50 -16.53 13.68
N GLN A 705 -9.39 -16.56 12.36
CA GLN A 705 -9.50 -15.38 11.49
C GLN A 705 -10.60 -15.59 10.46
N ARG A 706 -11.35 -14.52 10.16
CA ARG A 706 -12.35 -14.53 9.10
C ARG A 706 -11.64 -14.34 7.76
N ALA A 707 -11.62 -15.39 6.95
CA ALA A 707 -11.04 -15.38 5.61
C ALA A 707 -12.15 -15.25 4.57
N ALA A 708 -11.89 -14.51 3.49
CA ALA A 708 -12.75 -14.52 2.31
C ALA A 708 -12.62 -15.88 1.62
N VAL A 709 -13.76 -16.49 1.29
CA VAL A 709 -13.81 -17.80 0.63
C VAL A 709 -14.73 -17.71 -0.58
N LYS A 710 -14.33 -18.35 -1.69
CA LYS A 710 -15.16 -18.51 -2.88
C LYS A 710 -15.83 -19.88 -2.81
N THR A 711 -17.16 -19.91 -2.81
CA THR A 711 -17.92 -21.17 -2.86
C THR A 711 -18.23 -21.50 -4.32
N PRO A 712 -17.72 -22.61 -4.87
CA PRO A 712 -17.93 -22.94 -6.28
C PRO A 712 -19.30 -23.59 -6.53
N ASP A 713 -19.92 -23.27 -7.65
CA ASP A 713 -20.90 -24.10 -8.36
C ASP A 713 -20.45 -24.20 -9.82
N LEU A 714 -19.50 -25.12 -10.06
CA LEU A 714 -18.80 -25.27 -11.33
C LEU A 714 -19.11 -26.61 -11.96
N LYS A 715 -19.24 -26.62 -13.28
CA LYS A 715 -19.16 -27.81 -14.14
C LYS A 715 -17.76 -27.87 -14.73
N TYR A 716 -17.19 -29.06 -14.80
CA TYR A 716 -15.91 -29.29 -15.45
C TYR A 716 -15.95 -30.52 -16.34
N LYS A 717 -15.15 -30.50 -17.41
CA LYS A 717 -14.95 -31.64 -18.29
C LYS A 717 -13.51 -31.61 -18.82
N VAL A 718 -12.80 -32.73 -18.68
CA VAL A 718 -11.54 -33.02 -19.33
C VAL A 718 -11.81 -34.15 -20.31
N GLU A 719 -11.29 -34.05 -21.52
CA GLU A 719 -11.46 -35.04 -22.58
C GLU A 719 -10.16 -35.16 -23.37
N LEU A 720 -9.75 -36.39 -23.63
CA LEU A 720 -8.71 -36.75 -24.58
C LEU A 720 -9.33 -37.76 -25.54
N ALA A 721 -9.66 -37.34 -26.76
CA ALA A 721 -10.47 -38.15 -27.65
C ALA A 721 -10.14 -37.99 -29.14
N ARG A 722 -10.33 -39.07 -29.88
CA ARG A 722 -10.23 -39.13 -31.34
C ARG A 722 -11.23 -40.11 -31.92
N THR A 723 -11.94 -39.71 -32.97
CA THR A 723 -12.91 -40.58 -33.68
C THR A 723 -12.24 -41.58 -34.62
N GLN A 724 -11.07 -41.22 -35.14
CA GLN A 724 -10.23 -42.08 -36.00
C GLN A 724 -8.80 -42.05 -35.47
N GLU A 725 -8.07 -43.16 -35.66
CA GLU A 725 -6.65 -43.22 -35.28
C GLU A 725 -5.89 -42.09 -35.97
N SER A 726 -5.35 -41.20 -35.16
CA SER A 726 -4.66 -40.01 -35.64
C SER A 726 -3.55 -39.66 -34.69
N GLU A 727 -2.54 -39.04 -35.26
CA GLU A 727 -1.38 -38.58 -34.53
C GLU A 727 -1.78 -37.39 -33.62
N ILE A 728 -1.31 -37.40 -32.37
CA ILE A 728 -1.58 -36.36 -31.36
C ILE A 728 -0.28 -35.69 -30.87
N LEU A 729 0.83 -36.38 -31.03
CA LEU A 729 2.23 -35.98 -30.83
C LEU A 729 3.06 -36.81 -31.82
N ASP A 730 4.30 -36.43 -32.09
CA ASP A 730 5.12 -37.17 -33.06
C ASP A 730 5.24 -38.65 -32.73
N ASP A 731 5.02 -39.47 -33.76
CA ASP A 731 4.98 -40.93 -33.71
C ASP A 731 3.98 -41.49 -32.69
N THR A 732 3.06 -40.67 -32.20
CA THR A 732 2.13 -41.00 -31.13
C THR A 732 0.69 -40.86 -31.60
N PHE A 733 0.00 -41.99 -31.67
CA PHE A 733 -1.34 -42.12 -32.23
C PHE A 733 -2.36 -42.45 -31.15
N LEU A 734 -3.58 -41.92 -31.31
CA LEU A 734 -4.70 -42.11 -30.40
C LEU A 734 -6.00 -42.36 -31.16
N VAL A 735 -6.84 -43.25 -30.65
CA VAL A 735 -8.25 -43.43 -31.03
C VAL A 735 -9.09 -43.77 -29.79
N GLY A 736 -10.36 -43.38 -29.78
CA GLY A 736 -11.28 -43.62 -28.67
C GLY A 736 -11.39 -42.41 -27.74
N LEU A 737 -11.94 -42.61 -26.55
CA LEU A 737 -12.30 -41.55 -25.61
C LEU A 737 -11.70 -41.82 -24.23
N PHE A 738 -11.07 -40.80 -23.66
CA PHE A 738 -10.87 -40.64 -22.22
C PHE A 738 -11.57 -39.36 -21.79
N SER A 739 -12.43 -39.40 -20.78
CA SER A 739 -13.10 -38.21 -20.25
C SER A 739 -13.28 -38.25 -18.74
N ILE A 740 -13.10 -37.09 -18.12
CA ILE A 740 -13.46 -36.83 -16.73
C ILE A 740 -14.47 -35.68 -16.75
N ALA A 741 -15.71 -35.92 -16.36
CA ALA A 741 -16.74 -34.89 -16.34
C ALA A 741 -17.46 -34.85 -14.99
N GLY A 742 -17.81 -33.66 -14.50
CA GLY A 742 -18.40 -33.54 -13.18
C GLY A 742 -18.82 -32.13 -12.76
N THR A 743 -19.14 -32.00 -11.48
CA THR A 743 -19.53 -30.76 -10.82
C THR A 743 -18.81 -30.59 -9.49
N ALA A 744 -18.44 -29.35 -9.18
CA ALA A 744 -17.96 -28.94 -7.86
C ALA A 744 -18.99 -27.95 -7.27
N LYS A 745 -19.73 -28.39 -6.25
CA LYS A 745 -20.75 -27.58 -5.55
C LYS A 745 -20.39 -27.46 -4.08
N GLY A 746 -19.96 -26.27 -3.68
CA GLY A 746 -19.42 -26.00 -2.35
C GLY A 746 -18.22 -26.89 -2.06
N ASN A 747 -18.39 -27.86 -1.16
CA ASN A 747 -17.34 -28.80 -0.76
C ASN A 747 -17.46 -30.18 -1.42
N LEU A 748 -18.49 -30.38 -2.26
CA LEU A 748 -18.75 -31.67 -2.87
C LEU A 748 -18.30 -31.67 -4.32
N VAL A 749 -17.43 -32.61 -4.67
CA VAL A 749 -16.95 -32.84 -6.04
C VAL A 749 -17.50 -34.18 -6.52
N ASN A 750 -18.34 -34.16 -7.55
CA ASN A 750 -18.95 -35.36 -8.13
C ASN A 750 -18.53 -35.45 -9.60
N GLY A 751 -18.22 -36.64 -10.09
CA GLY A 751 -17.93 -36.82 -11.50
C GLY A 751 -17.90 -38.27 -11.95
N LEU A 752 -17.53 -38.44 -13.22
CA LEU A 752 -17.39 -39.71 -13.91
C LEU A 752 -16.06 -39.71 -14.65
N VAL A 753 -15.23 -40.72 -14.42
CA VAL A 753 -14.11 -41.06 -15.31
C VAL A 753 -14.60 -42.13 -16.27
N LYS A 754 -14.67 -41.78 -17.56
CA LYS A 754 -15.10 -42.67 -18.63
C LYS A 754 -13.97 -42.88 -19.63
N ILE A 755 -13.67 -44.12 -19.95
CA ILE A 755 -12.78 -44.50 -21.06
C ILE A 755 -13.59 -45.43 -21.98
N ASP A 756 -13.59 -45.16 -23.27
CA ASP A 756 -14.37 -45.91 -24.26
C ASP A 756 -13.49 -46.23 -25.47
N ALA A 757 -13.19 -47.52 -25.64
CA ALA A 757 -12.35 -48.10 -26.68
C ALA A 757 -11.02 -47.36 -26.93
N LEU A 758 -10.43 -46.77 -25.89
CA LEU A 758 -9.22 -45.96 -26.01
C LEU A 758 -8.04 -46.84 -26.40
N SER A 759 -7.42 -46.55 -27.53
CA SER A 759 -6.20 -47.21 -27.98
C SER A 759 -5.13 -46.16 -28.27
N PHE A 760 -3.89 -46.47 -27.92
CA PHE A 760 -2.75 -45.58 -28.08
C PHE A 760 -1.55 -46.38 -28.59
N ARG A 761 -0.77 -45.77 -29.47
CA ARG A 761 0.45 -46.35 -30.03
C ARG A 761 1.55 -45.30 -30.06
N ASN A 762 2.75 -45.68 -29.64
CA ASN A 762 3.98 -44.96 -29.92
C ASN A 762 5.10 -45.95 -30.31
N PRO A 763 6.35 -45.52 -30.59
CA PRO A 763 7.43 -46.44 -30.96
C PRO A 763 7.80 -47.49 -29.90
N LYS A 764 7.34 -47.34 -28.65
CA LYS A 764 7.70 -48.20 -27.51
C LYS A 764 6.58 -49.11 -27.04
N VAL A 765 5.32 -48.76 -27.28
CA VAL A 765 4.18 -49.52 -26.76
C VAL A 765 2.94 -49.29 -27.63
N LYS A 766 2.12 -50.33 -27.75
CA LYS A 766 0.74 -50.25 -28.23
C LYS A 766 -0.21 -50.75 -27.15
N VAL A 767 -1.27 -50.00 -26.89
CA VAL A 767 -2.34 -50.37 -25.96
C VAL A 767 -3.64 -50.36 -26.75
N HIS A 768 -4.39 -51.46 -26.68
CA HIS A 768 -5.62 -51.64 -27.43
C HIS A 768 -6.85 -51.73 -26.51
N LYS A 769 -7.88 -50.96 -26.88
CA LYS A 769 -9.23 -50.92 -26.29
C LYS A 769 -9.25 -50.93 -24.76
N VAL A 770 -8.78 -49.84 -24.17
CA VAL A 770 -9.01 -49.55 -22.75
C VAL A 770 -10.47 -49.08 -22.59
N ASN A 771 -11.17 -49.63 -21.61
CA ASN A 771 -12.51 -49.18 -21.21
C ASN A 771 -12.53 -48.95 -19.69
N LEU A 772 -13.26 -47.92 -19.26
CA LEU A 772 -13.48 -47.58 -17.85
C LEU A 772 -14.85 -46.90 -17.69
N ASP A 773 -15.61 -47.28 -16.68
CA ASP A 773 -16.79 -46.53 -16.24
C ASP A 773 -16.76 -46.39 -14.71
N PHE A 774 -16.27 -45.23 -14.23
CA PHE A 774 -15.91 -45.03 -12.83
C PHE A 774 -16.52 -43.73 -12.25
N PRO A 775 -17.71 -43.81 -11.63
CA PRO A 775 -18.32 -42.69 -10.95
C PRO A 775 -17.60 -42.41 -9.62
N PHE A 776 -17.42 -41.14 -9.29
CA PHE A 776 -16.84 -40.70 -8.02
C PHE A 776 -17.61 -39.54 -7.40
N LYS A 777 -17.62 -39.54 -6.07
CA LYS A 777 -18.17 -38.48 -5.22
C LYS A 777 -17.26 -38.27 -4.04
N HIS A 778 -16.66 -37.09 -3.95
CA HIS A 778 -15.69 -36.71 -2.94
C HIS A 778 -16.21 -35.53 -2.10
N ASP A 779 -16.18 -35.66 -0.78
CA ASP A 779 -16.57 -34.60 0.16
C ASP A 779 -15.34 -34.00 0.85
N LEU A 780 -15.06 -32.73 0.57
CA LEU A 780 -13.94 -31.98 1.14
C LEU A 780 -14.18 -31.54 2.60
N LYS A 781 -15.40 -31.65 3.15
CA LYS A 781 -15.70 -31.29 4.55
C LYS A 781 -15.25 -32.32 5.58
N LEU A 782 -14.94 -33.56 5.16
CA LEU A 782 -14.61 -34.63 6.09
C LEU A 782 -13.39 -34.23 6.94
N LYS A 783 -13.55 -34.18 8.28
CA LYS A 783 -12.51 -33.63 9.18
C LYS A 783 -11.42 -34.65 9.57
N LYS A 784 -11.67 -35.95 9.41
CA LYS A 784 -10.71 -37.03 9.71
C LYS A 784 -10.92 -38.20 8.74
N THR A 785 -9.81 -38.77 8.29
CA THR A 785 -9.78 -40.06 7.60
C THR A 785 -10.28 -41.15 8.55
N LEU A 786 -11.26 -41.97 8.15
CA LEU A 786 -11.67 -43.14 8.93
C LEU A 786 -10.48 -44.09 9.11
N ASN A 787 -10.12 -44.47 10.34
CA ASN A 787 -9.10 -45.51 10.55
C ASN A 787 -9.72 -46.87 10.24
N LEU A 788 -9.42 -47.41 9.06
CA LEU A 788 -10.04 -48.65 8.56
C LEU A 788 -9.29 -49.90 9.04
N ARG A 789 -8.15 -49.75 9.73
CA ARG A 789 -7.31 -50.86 10.21
C ARG A 789 -7.64 -51.32 11.64
N ALA A 790 -8.29 -50.48 12.45
CA ALA A 790 -8.66 -50.81 13.84
C ALA A 790 -10.00 -51.58 13.99
N GLY A 791 -10.84 -51.57 12.96
CA GLY A 791 -12.14 -52.26 12.95
C GLY A 791 -12.05 -53.60 12.25
N ASN A 792 -12.34 -54.69 12.98
CA ASN A 792 -12.57 -56.06 12.55
C ASN A 792 -12.59 -56.26 11.01
N LYS A 793 -11.49 -56.83 10.46
CA LYS A 793 -11.28 -57.09 9.01
C LYS A 793 -12.45 -57.80 8.33
N GLU A 794 -13.29 -58.49 9.11
CA GLU A 794 -14.47 -59.18 8.63
C GLU A 794 -15.67 -58.27 8.29
N ARG A 795 -15.79 -57.06 8.82
CA ARG A 795 -17.05 -56.30 8.74
C ARG A 795 -17.21 -55.43 7.49
N ILE A 796 -16.10 -55.02 6.86
CA ILE A 796 -16.11 -54.24 5.60
C ILE A 796 -15.93 -55.15 4.39
N ILE A 797 -15.18 -56.25 4.51
CA ILE A 797 -14.91 -57.17 3.38
C ILE A 797 -16.12 -58.09 3.09
N LYS A 798 -16.95 -58.44 4.09
CA LYS A 798 -18.04 -59.43 3.94
C LYS A 798 -19.22 -59.02 3.04
N ASN A 799 -19.31 -57.77 2.54
CA ASN A 799 -20.45 -57.31 1.71
C ASN A 799 -20.11 -56.94 0.25
N TYR A 800 -18.88 -57.17 -0.20
CA TYR A 800 -18.50 -56.97 -1.61
C TYR A 800 -18.47 -58.34 -2.31
N ASN A 801 -19.65 -58.83 -2.70
CA ASN A 801 -19.79 -60.09 -3.44
C ASN A 801 -18.79 -60.16 -4.61
N PHE A 802 -18.04 -61.27 -4.70
CA PHE A 802 -17.03 -61.62 -5.70
C PHE A 802 -17.55 -61.71 -7.17
N ASN A 803 -18.77 -61.24 -7.45
CA ASN A 803 -19.46 -61.36 -8.74
C ASN A 803 -19.75 -60.01 -9.42
N ARG A 804 -18.98 -58.95 -9.12
CA ARG A 804 -19.16 -57.66 -9.78
C ARG A 804 -18.54 -57.66 -11.16
N ALA A 805 -19.27 -57.13 -12.14
CA ALA A 805 -18.78 -56.98 -13.50
C ALA A 805 -17.55 -56.07 -13.54
N TYR A 806 -16.62 -56.35 -14.46
CA TYR A 806 -15.48 -55.47 -14.71
C TYR A 806 -15.97 -54.15 -15.29
N ASN A 807 -15.69 -53.06 -14.58
CA ASN A 807 -15.89 -51.69 -15.08
C ASN A 807 -14.60 -51.07 -15.60
N PHE A 808 -13.48 -51.78 -15.53
CA PHE A 808 -12.22 -51.45 -16.18
C PHE A 808 -11.71 -52.65 -16.97
N THR A 809 -11.34 -52.45 -18.24
CA THR A 809 -10.77 -53.52 -19.07
C THR A 809 -9.68 -53.01 -20.01
N ILE A 810 -8.69 -53.84 -20.32
CA ILE A 810 -7.75 -53.65 -21.44
C ILE A 810 -7.75 -54.93 -22.28
N GLU A 811 -7.80 -54.79 -23.60
CA GLU A 811 -7.85 -55.94 -24.52
C GLU A 811 -6.47 -56.52 -24.84
N ASN A 812 -5.48 -55.66 -25.11
CA ASN A 812 -4.12 -56.08 -25.44
C ASN A 812 -3.08 -54.97 -25.15
N ILE A 813 -1.85 -55.34 -24.79
CA ILE A 813 -0.68 -54.45 -24.75
C ILE A 813 0.49 -55.13 -25.47
N GLU A 814 1.06 -54.42 -26.43
CA GLU A 814 2.20 -54.86 -27.25
C GLU A 814 3.43 -53.98 -27.00
N ILE A 815 4.61 -54.59 -27.05
CA ILE A 815 5.91 -53.89 -27.01
C ILE A 815 6.79 -54.36 -28.20
N PRO A 816 7.82 -53.62 -28.62
CA PRO A 816 8.77 -54.11 -29.61
C PRO A 816 9.39 -55.45 -29.17
N ASP A 817 9.47 -56.42 -30.08
CA ASP A 817 10.04 -57.73 -29.78
C ASP A 817 11.55 -57.59 -29.46
N PRO A 818 12.04 -58.07 -28.29
CA PRO A 818 13.45 -58.01 -27.92
C PRO A 818 14.39 -58.72 -28.91
N ASN A 819 13.90 -59.70 -29.65
CA ASN A 819 14.64 -60.49 -30.64
C ASN A 819 14.50 -59.93 -32.07
N ASN A 820 13.47 -59.13 -32.34
CA ASN A 820 13.25 -58.50 -33.64
C ASN A 820 12.52 -57.16 -33.48
N SER A 821 13.25 -56.04 -33.50
CA SER A 821 12.67 -54.70 -33.28
C SER A 821 11.65 -54.25 -34.34
N ARG A 822 11.45 -55.02 -35.43
CA ARG A 822 10.39 -54.79 -36.44
C ARG A 822 9.08 -55.48 -36.11
N GLU A 823 9.07 -56.41 -35.15
CA GLU A 823 7.90 -57.15 -34.70
C GLU A 823 7.42 -56.65 -33.33
N TRP A 824 6.17 -56.95 -33.00
CA TRP A 824 5.54 -56.57 -31.74
C TRP A 824 5.22 -57.83 -30.93
N LEU A 825 5.71 -57.88 -29.69
CA LEU A 825 5.43 -58.91 -28.72
C LEU A 825 4.15 -58.56 -27.95
N ASN A 826 3.15 -59.44 -28.01
CA ASN A 826 1.94 -59.37 -27.18
C ASN A 826 2.27 -59.70 -25.72
N LEU A 827 2.60 -58.67 -24.94
CA LEU A 827 2.99 -58.82 -23.55
C LEU A 827 1.80 -59.20 -22.67
N ILE A 828 0.66 -58.56 -22.89
CA ILE A 828 -0.56 -58.69 -22.07
C ILE A 828 -1.72 -58.92 -23.01
N TYR A 829 -2.34 -60.10 -22.97
CA TYR A 829 -3.31 -60.53 -23.99
C TYR A 829 -4.53 -61.23 -23.37
N SER A 830 -5.67 -61.17 -24.07
CA SER A 830 -6.95 -61.72 -23.62
C SER A 830 -6.94 -63.25 -23.61
N ARG A 831 -7.75 -63.86 -22.73
CA ARG A 831 -7.85 -65.32 -22.59
C ARG A 831 -9.29 -65.78 -22.70
N GLY A 832 -9.67 -66.30 -23.86
CA GLY A 832 -11.03 -66.76 -24.13
C GLY A 832 -12.04 -65.59 -24.05
N LYS A 833 -13.01 -65.69 -23.13
CA LYS A 833 -14.02 -64.62 -22.90
C LYS A 833 -13.55 -63.53 -21.93
N TYR A 834 -12.36 -63.65 -21.34
CA TYR A 834 -11.84 -62.69 -20.36
C TYR A 834 -10.92 -61.66 -21.05
N PRO A 835 -11.05 -60.36 -20.72
CA PRO A 835 -10.12 -59.34 -21.21
C PRO A 835 -8.70 -59.58 -20.69
N ALA A 836 -7.69 -58.98 -21.31
CA ALA A 836 -6.29 -59.13 -20.87
C ALA A 836 -6.07 -58.54 -19.48
N ILE A 837 -6.69 -57.39 -19.21
CA ILE A 837 -6.85 -56.84 -17.87
C ILE A 837 -8.34 -56.65 -17.62
N GLY A 838 -8.84 -57.09 -16.47
CA GLY A 838 -10.21 -56.84 -16.01
C GLY A 838 -10.22 -56.49 -14.54
N ALA A 839 -10.85 -55.38 -14.16
CA ALA A 839 -10.96 -54.97 -12.76
C ALA A 839 -12.35 -54.42 -12.42
N SER A 840 -12.73 -54.58 -11.15
CA SER A 840 -13.89 -53.93 -10.56
C SER A 840 -13.39 -52.85 -9.59
N MET A 841 -13.75 -51.59 -9.83
CA MET A 841 -13.29 -50.43 -9.07
C MET A 841 -14.49 -49.60 -8.58
N GLU A 842 -14.44 -49.13 -7.34
CA GLU A 842 -15.47 -48.29 -6.75
C GLU A 842 -14.91 -47.13 -5.94
N TYR A 843 -15.67 -46.04 -5.86
CA TYR A 843 -15.39 -44.89 -5.03
C TYR A 843 -16.58 -44.54 -4.15
N LYS A 844 -16.40 -44.65 -2.82
CA LYS A 844 -17.46 -44.31 -1.87
C LYS A 844 -16.86 -43.77 -0.58
N ASP A 845 -17.50 -42.75 -0.01
CA ASP A 845 -17.12 -42.17 1.29
C ASP A 845 -15.64 -41.75 1.37
N ASN A 846 -15.13 -41.15 0.28
CA ASN A 846 -13.72 -40.79 0.06
C ASN A 846 -12.72 -41.98 0.05
N VAL A 847 -13.22 -43.22 -0.06
CA VAL A 847 -12.42 -44.44 -0.14
C VAL A 847 -12.53 -45.03 -1.54
N PHE A 848 -11.38 -45.31 -2.15
CA PHE A 848 -11.28 -46.12 -3.36
C PHE A 848 -11.15 -47.59 -2.95
N VAL A 849 -11.94 -48.46 -3.57
CA VAL A 849 -11.90 -49.91 -3.35
C VAL A 849 -11.82 -50.61 -4.70
N MET A 850 -10.91 -51.57 -4.81
CA MET A 850 -10.80 -52.48 -5.95
C MET A 850 -10.76 -53.92 -5.42
N PRO A 851 -11.93 -54.61 -5.36
CA PRO A 851 -12.02 -55.95 -4.81
C PRO A 851 -11.19 -56.97 -5.58
N VAL A 852 -11.14 -56.84 -6.91
CA VAL A 852 -10.37 -57.73 -7.79
C VAL A 852 -9.94 -57.02 -9.07
N LEU A 853 -8.70 -57.30 -9.49
CA LEU A 853 -8.12 -57.05 -10.80
C LEU A 853 -7.41 -58.32 -11.25
N GLN A 854 -7.66 -58.76 -12.47
CA GLN A 854 -6.97 -59.87 -13.11
C GLN A 854 -6.21 -59.36 -14.33
N LEU A 855 -4.97 -59.80 -14.50
CA LEU A 855 -4.07 -59.48 -15.59
C LEU A 855 -3.49 -60.80 -16.16
N TYR A 856 -3.66 -61.03 -17.45
CA TYR A 856 -3.07 -62.17 -18.16
C TYR A 856 -1.84 -61.71 -18.94
N THR A 857 -0.70 -62.34 -18.67
CA THR A 857 0.58 -61.98 -19.28
C THR A 857 1.51 -63.18 -19.26
N LEU A 858 2.37 -63.33 -20.27
CA LEU A 858 3.44 -64.33 -20.28
C LEU A 858 2.99 -65.75 -19.87
N ASN A 859 1.87 -66.22 -20.42
CA ASN A 859 1.23 -67.52 -20.12
C ASN A 859 0.74 -67.76 -18.67
N GLY A 860 0.82 -66.74 -17.80
CA GLY A 860 0.31 -66.79 -16.42
C GLY A 860 -0.76 -65.74 -16.13
N VAL A 861 -1.06 -65.57 -14.84
CA VAL A 861 -2.05 -64.59 -14.36
C VAL A 861 -1.52 -63.86 -13.13
N VAL A 862 -1.75 -62.55 -13.07
CA VAL A 862 -1.57 -61.72 -11.89
C VAL A 862 -2.95 -61.31 -11.39
N THR A 863 -3.27 -61.61 -10.14
CA THR A 863 -4.51 -61.22 -9.48
C THR A 863 -4.19 -60.23 -8.37
N ILE A 864 -4.73 -59.02 -8.45
CA ILE A 864 -4.68 -58.04 -7.37
C ILE A 864 -6.05 -58.02 -6.70
N SER A 865 -6.11 -58.16 -5.38
CA SER A 865 -7.35 -58.23 -4.62
C SER A 865 -7.29 -57.37 -3.37
N ASP A 866 -8.46 -57.09 -2.79
CA ASP A 866 -8.62 -56.35 -1.53
C ASP A 866 -7.85 -55.01 -1.52
N THR A 867 -7.81 -54.33 -2.67
CA THR A 867 -7.11 -53.06 -2.77
C THR A 867 -7.99 -51.94 -2.23
N LEU A 868 -7.43 -51.16 -1.32
CA LEU A 868 -8.11 -50.07 -0.66
C LEU A 868 -7.18 -48.87 -0.59
N PHE A 869 -7.67 -47.70 -0.99
CA PHE A 869 -7.02 -46.41 -0.74
C PHE A 869 -8.01 -45.49 -0.03
N ASN A 870 -7.72 -45.17 1.23
CA ASN A 870 -8.49 -44.18 1.96
C ASN A 870 -7.92 -42.79 1.67
N LEU A 871 -8.58 -42.04 0.79
CA LEU A 871 -8.08 -40.74 0.33
C LEU A 871 -8.40 -39.62 1.33
N GLY A 872 -9.34 -39.84 2.26
CA GLY A 872 -9.66 -38.91 3.35
C GLY A 872 -9.83 -37.48 2.87
N ARG A 873 -8.93 -36.58 3.32
CA ARG A 873 -8.88 -35.14 2.99
C ARG A 873 -7.92 -34.78 1.86
N LEU A 874 -7.50 -35.76 1.07
CA LEU A 874 -6.43 -35.61 0.06
C LEU A 874 -5.09 -35.15 0.66
N ARG A 875 -4.78 -35.58 1.90
CA ARG A 875 -3.50 -35.33 2.56
C ARG A 875 -2.66 -36.61 2.56
N PRO A 876 -1.56 -36.70 1.79
CA PRO A 876 -0.76 -37.92 1.69
C PRO A 876 -0.30 -38.48 3.06
N SER A 877 -0.03 -37.62 4.04
CA SER A 877 0.33 -38.03 5.41
C SER A 877 -0.77 -38.72 6.21
N GLU A 878 -2.02 -38.69 5.74
CA GLU A 878 -3.21 -39.25 6.41
C GLU A 878 -3.89 -40.33 5.55
N MET A 879 -3.31 -40.70 4.42
CA MET A 879 -3.86 -41.70 3.49
C MET A 879 -3.42 -43.11 3.85
N GLU A 880 -4.38 -44.02 3.99
CA GLU A 880 -4.13 -45.45 4.23
C GLU A 880 -4.24 -46.23 2.91
N TYR A 881 -3.41 -47.25 2.75
CA TYR A 881 -3.47 -48.15 1.62
C TYR A 881 -3.25 -49.61 2.01
N SER A 882 -3.91 -50.51 1.29
CA SER A 882 -3.77 -51.96 1.43
C SER A 882 -3.96 -52.60 0.07
N SER A 883 -3.24 -53.68 -0.22
CA SER A 883 -3.40 -54.45 -1.45
C SER A 883 -2.81 -55.85 -1.30
N THR A 884 -3.46 -56.84 -1.91
CA THR A 884 -2.95 -58.21 -2.03
C THR A 884 -2.68 -58.50 -3.50
N ILE A 885 -1.49 -59.00 -3.85
CA ILE A 885 -1.08 -59.35 -5.21
C ILE A 885 -0.71 -60.82 -5.23
N GLN A 886 -1.24 -61.57 -6.18
CA GLN A 886 -0.92 -62.98 -6.42
C GLN A 886 -0.48 -63.14 -7.86
N VAL A 887 0.71 -63.69 -8.08
CA VAL A 887 1.29 -63.99 -9.39
C VAL A 887 1.31 -65.50 -9.53
N LYS A 888 0.76 -66.02 -10.62
CA LYS A 888 0.67 -67.46 -10.87
C LYS A 888 1.15 -67.81 -12.28
N ASP A 889 2.19 -68.64 -12.33
CA ASP A 889 2.66 -69.34 -13.54
C ASP A 889 3.14 -68.41 -14.68
N ILE A 890 3.73 -67.26 -14.34
CA ILE A 890 4.36 -66.33 -15.31
C ILE A 890 5.64 -66.94 -15.87
N ASP A 891 5.78 -67.04 -17.19
CA ASP A 891 6.97 -67.54 -17.89
C ASP A 891 7.79 -66.38 -18.51
N LEU A 892 8.99 -66.14 -18.00
CA LEU A 892 9.82 -65.02 -18.43
C LEU A 892 10.59 -65.26 -19.74
N LYS A 893 10.61 -66.48 -20.29
CA LYS A 893 11.35 -66.82 -21.53
C LYS A 893 11.06 -65.88 -22.72
N PRO A 894 9.80 -65.45 -22.98
CA PRO A 894 9.49 -64.55 -24.10
C PRO A 894 10.15 -63.16 -24.01
N LEU A 895 10.67 -62.76 -22.84
CA LEU A 895 11.35 -61.48 -22.64
C LEU A 895 12.88 -61.58 -22.76
N MET A 896 13.42 -62.77 -23.02
CA MET A 896 14.84 -63.05 -23.06
C MET A 896 15.33 -63.19 -24.51
N LEU A 897 16.63 -62.93 -24.71
CA LEU A 897 17.29 -63.26 -25.97
C LEU A 897 17.22 -64.78 -26.21
N LYS A 898 16.98 -65.20 -27.45
CA LYS A 898 16.82 -66.61 -27.83
C LYS A 898 17.90 -67.54 -27.25
N GLU A 899 19.16 -67.13 -27.32
CA GLU A 899 20.32 -67.87 -26.78
C GLU A 899 20.23 -68.13 -25.27
N LYS A 900 19.62 -67.23 -24.50
CA LYS A 900 19.43 -67.37 -23.05
C LYS A 900 18.14 -68.08 -22.71
N ALA A 901 17.07 -67.83 -23.46
CA ALA A 901 15.78 -68.50 -23.28
C ALA A 901 15.89 -70.03 -23.44
N ASP A 902 16.74 -70.49 -24.36
CA ASP A 902 17.00 -71.91 -24.64
C ASP A 902 17.81 -72.61 -23.53
N THR A 903 18.55 -71.86 -22.70
CA THR A 903 19.35 -72.40 -21.59
C THR A 903 18.59 -72.57 -20.26
N ILE A 904 17.38 -72.02 -20.12
CA ILE A 904 16.63 -72.02 -18.86
C ILE A 904 15.65 -73.20 -18.81
N THR A 905 15.74 -74.02 -17.75
CA THR A 905 14.92 -75.24 -17.61
C THR A 905 13.44 -74.99 -17.23
N ASP A 906 13.15 -74.04 -16.31
CA ASP A 906 11.78 -73.66 -15.90
C ASP A 906 11.73 -72.17 -15.52
N GLY A 907 10.98 -71.36 -16.28
CA GLY A 907 10.85 -69.92 -16.07
C GLY A 907 9.65 -69.50 -15.20
N LYS A 908 8.90 -70.45 -14.63
CA LYS A 908 7.60 -70.17 -13.99
C LYS A 908 7.72 -69.59 -12.59
N LEU A 909 7.11 -68.42 -12.40
CA LEU A 909 7.10 -67.68 -11.15
C LEU A 909 5.72 -67.74 -10.46
N ARG A 910 5.72 -68.04 -9.15
CA ARG A 910 4.54 -67.91 -8.27
C ARG A 910 4.87 -67.07 -7.04
N ILE A 911 4.16 -65.96 -6.86
CA ILE A 911 4.40 -64.97 -5.80
C ILE A 911 3.09 -64.56 -5.14
N ASP A 912 3.03 -64.54 -3.82
CA ASP A 912 1.99 -63.83 -3.07
C ASP A 912 2.59 -62.63 -2.36
N ILE A 913 1.95 -61.47 -2.46
CA ILE A 913 2.37 -60.21 -1.83
C ILE A 913 1.18 -59.63 -1.09
N LEU A 914 1.35 -59.28 0.17
CA LEU A 914 0.44 -58.45 0.93
C LEU A 914 1.17 -57.16 1.28
N LEU A 915 0.59 -56.01 0.96
CA LEU A 915 1.18 -54.70 1.22
C LEU A 915 0.17 -53.81 1.94
N THR A 916 0.64 -53.09 2.94
CA THR A 916 -0.19 -52.15 3.71
C THR A 916 0.61 -50.97 4.22
N GLY A 917 0.00 -49.80 4.29
CA GLY A 917 0.60 -48.58 4.86
C GLY A 917 -0.48 -47.61 5.34
N ASN A 918 -0.07 -46.61 6.12
CA ASN A 918 -0.99 -45.62 6.73
C ASN A 918 -0.63 -44.16 6.41
N ARG A 919 0.34 -43.96 5.52
CA ARG A 919 0.77 -42.66 4.98
C ARG A 919 1.36 -42.84 3.60
N LEU A 920 0.93 -42.04 2.64
CA LEU A 920 1.43 -42.02 1.27
C LEU A 920 2.59 -41.04 1.07
N ASP A 921 2.85 -40.12 2.01
CA ASP A 921 3.99 -39.18 1.94
C ASP A 921 5.35 -39.85 2.20
N LYS A 922 5.34 -40.96 2.94
CA LYS A 922 6.51 -41.79 3.26
C LYS A 922 6.21 -43.27 3.00
N PRO A 923 5.87 -43.66 1.76
CA PRO A 923 5.27 -44.95 1.44
C PRO A 923 6.22 -46.16 1.63
N VAL A 924 7.52 -45.90 1.77
CA VAL A 924 8.53 -46.94 2.03
C VAL A 924 8.75 -47.14 3.54
N GLU A 925 8.79 -46.05 4.31
CA GLU A 925 9.12 -46.09 5.76
C GLU A 925 8.04 -46.79 6.59
N ASN A 926 6.79 -46.76 6.12
CA ASN A 926 5.63 -47.34 6.82
C ASN A 926 5.01 -48.54 6.10
N LEU A 927 5.72 -49.08 5.10
CA LEU A 927 5.28 -50.25 4.36
C LEU A 927 5.41 -51.50 5.25
N ASN A 928 4.28 -52.11 5.55
CA ASN A 928 4.21 -53.41 6.19
C ASN A 928 3.65 -54.41 5.20
N GLY A 929 4.33 -55.54 5.05
CA GLY A 929 3.94 -56.51 4.04
C GLY A 929 4.60 -57.87 4.19
N TYR A 930 4.09 -58.81 3.41
CA TYR A 930 4.59 -60.16 3.34
C TYR A 930 4.67 -60.56 1.88
N LEU A 931 5.82 -61.08 1.46
CA LEU A 931 6.13 -61.54 0.13
C LEU A 931 6.55 -63.00 0.23
N SER A 932 5.89 -63.87 -0.52
CA SER A 932 6.17 -65.31 -0.50
C SER A 932 6.31 -65.83 -1.92
N ILE A 933 7.44 -66.49 -2.22
CA ILE A 933 7.72 -67.06 -3.53
C ILE A 933 7.72 -68.59 -3.42
N PHE A 934 6.86 -69.27 -4.17
CA PHE A 934 6.55 -70.71 -4.00
C PHE A 934 7.09 -71.64 -5.10
N ARG A 935 7.42 -71.10 -6.28
CA ARG A 935 8.05 -71.85 -7.38
C ARG A 935 9.04 -70.93 -8.10
N ILE A 936 10.29 -71.39 -8.20
CA ILE A 936 11.42 -70.63 -8.71
C ILE A 936 12.28 -71.55 -9.57
N GLY A 937 12.58 -71.17 -10.82
CA GLY A 937 13.61 -71.84 -11.63
C GLY A 937 15.01 -71.69 -11.01
N PRO A 938 15.92 -72.66 -11.14
CA PRO A 938 17.26 -72.62 -10.52
C PRO A 938 17.99 -71.28 -10.71
N GLU A 939 17.84 -70.66 -11.89
CA GLU A 939 18.50 -69.44 -12.30
C GLU A 939 17.90 -68.18 -11.64
N PHE A 940 16.58 -68.13 -11.42
CA PHE A 940 15.93 -67.02 -10.69
C PHE A 940 16.13 -67.14 -9.18
N ALA A 941 16.26 -68.37 -8.67
CA ALA A 941 16.62 -68.60 -7.27
C ALA A 941 18.01 -68.03 -6.98
N GLU A 942 18.97 -68.23 -7.89
CA GLU A 942 20.31 -67.68 -7.78
C GLU A 942 20.33 -66.15 -7.71
N ALA A 943 19.57 -65.47 -8.59
CA ALA A 943 19.46 -64.00 -8.60
C ALA A 943 18.85 -63.44 -7.30
N VAL A 944 17.77 -64.04 -6.81
CA VAL A 944 17.14 -63.63 -5.53
C VAL A 944 18.08 -63.92 -4.35
N MET A 945 18.81 -65.04 -4.37
CA MET A 945 19.79 -65.41 -3.34
C MET A 945 20.99 -64.45 -3.30
N LYS A 946 21.52 -64.03 -4.45
CA LYS A 946 22.59 -63.03 -4.55
C LYS A 946 22.15 -61.65 -4.05
N ALA A 947 20.93 -61.23 -4.37
CA ALA A 947 20.36 -59.98 -3.87
C ALA A 947 20.17 -59.98 -2.33
N VAL A 948 19.76 -61.13 -1.77
CA VAL A 948 19.60 -61.32 -0.32
C VAL A 948 20.97 -61.38 0.38
N LYS A 949 21.97 -62.14 -0.10
CA LYS A 949 23.33 -62.23 0.50
C LYS A 949 24.47 -62.18 -0.54
N PRO A 950 25.00 -60.98 -0.88
CA PRO A 950 26.06 -60.87 -1.89
C PRO A 950 27.43 -61.41 -1.43
N LYS A 951 27.78 -61.32 -0.13
CA LYS A 951 29.12 -61.67 0.41
C LYS A 951 29.40 -63.18 0.55
N GLN A 952 28.44 -64.06 0.27
CA GLN A 952 28.61 -65.53 0.30
C GLN A 952 28.42 -66.18 -1.09
N SER A 953 28.34 -65.36 -2.15
CA SER A 953 28.08 -65.75 -3.54
C SER A 953 29.00 -66.89 -4.05
N ASP A 954 30.30 -66.83 -3.77
CA ASP A 954 31.27 -67.77 -4.35
C ASP A 954 31.16 -69.19 -3.77
N LEU A 955 30.68 -69.33 -2.52
CA LEU A 955 30.39 -70.63 -1.92
C LEU A 955 29.07 -71.22 -2.46
N ILE A 956 28.11 -70.37 -2.83
CA ILE A 956 26.76 -70.74 -3.29
C ILE A 956 26.77 -71.17 -4.77
N ASN A 957 27.60 -70.56 -5.62
CA ASN A 957 27.76 -70.96 -7.03
C ASN A 957 28.28 -72.40 -7.19
N SER A 958 29.03 -72.93 -6.22
CA SER A 958 29.54 -74.32 -6.26
C SER A 958 28.52 -75.39 -5.83
N VAL A 959 27.39 -74.98 -5.23
CA VAL A 959 26.39 -75.89 -4.63
C VAL A 959 25.05 -75.88 -5.38
N ALA A 960 24.78 -74.82 -6.14
CA ALA A 960 23.54 -74.64 -6.90
C ALA A 960 23.35 -75.64 -8.07
N THR A 961 24.39 -76.36 -8.50
CA THR A 961 24.29 -77.23 -9.68
C THR A 961 23.76 -78.63 -9.42
N ASN A 962 23.54 -79.11 -8.17
CA ASN A 962 22.77 -80.35 -7.89
C ASN A 962 22.52 -80.72 -6.39
N THR A 963 22.88 -79.90 -5.38
CA THR A 963 22.88 -80.36 -3.96
C THR A 963 21.89 -79.68 -3.00
N ALA A 964 21.39 -78.47 -3.27
CA ALA A 964 20.43 -77.75 -2.41
C ALA A 964 19.51 -76.81 -3.21
N ILE A 965 18.18 -76.95 -3.07
CA ILE A 965 17.19 -76.11 -3.78
C ILE A 965 16.32 -75.35 -2.75
N PRO A 966 16.18 -74.01 -2.83
CA PRO A 966 15.28 -73.26 -1.97
C PRO A 966 13.82 -73.67 -2.22
N ARG A 967 13.08 -73.98 -1.15
CA ARG A 967 11.72 -74.55 -1.23
C ARG A 967 10.65 -73.47 -1.33
N LYS A 968 10.90 -72.36 -0.67
CA LYS A 968 10.06 -71.16 -0.56
C LYS A 968 10.97 -70.00 -0.15
N ILE A 969 10.67 -68.78 -0.59
CA ILE A 969 11.35 -67.56 -0.10
C ILE A 969 10.29 -66.71 0.56
N ASP A 970 10.39 -66.56 1.89
CA ASP A 970 9.53 -65.71 2.69
C ASP A 970 10.25 -64.41 3.01
N ILE A 971 9.62 -63.29 2.69
CA ILE A 971 10.12 -61.95 2.92
C ILE A 971 9.07 -61.16 3.69
N GLU A 972 9.41 -60.72 4.89
CA GLU A 972 8.61 -59.79 5.69
C GLU A 972 9.17 -58.38 5.49
N LEU A 973 8.28 -57.44 5.16
CA LEU A 973 8.55 -56.01 5.08
C LEU A 973 8.01 -55.37 6.36
N ARG A 974 8.87 -54.72 7.14
CA ARG A 974 8.48 -54.04 8.36
C ARG A 974 9.33 -52.80 8.62
N ASP A 975 8.67 -51.66 8.86
CA ASP A 975 9.28 -50.37 9.21
C ASP A 975 10.41 -49.93 8.24
N GLY A 976 10.22 -50.13 6.94
CA GLY A 976 11.22 -49.76 5.92
C GLY A 976 12.37 -50.75 5.74
N PHE A 977 12.32 -51.92 6.39
CA PHE A 977 13.33 -52.98 6.28
C PHE A 977 12.76 -54.30 5.75
N VAL A 978 13.65 -55.07 5.11
CA VAL A 978 13.42 -56.41 4.57
C VAL A 978 14.01 -57.44 5.54
N TYR A 979 13.20 -58.41 5.91
CA TYR A 979 13.57 -59.61 6.66
C TYR A 979 13.25 -60.81 5.80
N SER A 980 14.18 -61.76 5.67
CA SER A 980 13.97 -62.91 4.79
C SER A 980 14.24 -64.23 5.51
N ASP A 981 13.39 -65.22 5.24
CA ASP A 981 13.50 -66.60 5.69
C ASP A 981 13.43 -67.55 4.50
N ILE A 982 14.46 -68.38 4.33
CA ILE A 982 14.63 -69.22 3.13
C ILE A 982 14.94 -70.66 3.55
N PRO A 983 13.93 -71.54 3.65
CA PRO A 983 14.12 -72.97 3.90
C PRO A 983 14.70 -73.70 2.68
N ILE A 984 15.71 -74.55 2.91
CA ILE A 984 16.44 -75.27 1.86
C ILE A 984 16.07 -76.77 1.85
N LYS A 985 15.82 -77.35 0.67
CA LYS A 985 15.68 -78.80 0.47
C LYS A 985 17.00 -79.39 -0.03
N LYS A 986 17.58 -80.33 0.73
CA LYS A 986 18.84 -81.01 0.39
C LYS A 986 18.59 -82.24 -0.49
N GLY A 987 19.43 -82.44 -1.52
CA GLY A 987 19.47 -83.68 -2.32
C GLY A 987 20.27 -84.80 -1.62
N ALA A 988 20.32 -86.00 -2.21
CA ALA A 988 20.99 -87.18 -1.65
C ALA A 988 22.51 -87.00 -1.37
N VAL A 989 23.17 -86.11 -2.11
CA VAL A 989 24.59 -85.74 -1.92
C VAL A 989 24.75 -84.51 -1.01
N GLY A 990 23.72 -83.65 -0.90
CA GLY A 990 23.75 -82.39 -0.14
C GLY A 990 23.61 -82.55 1.38
N THR A 991 23.14 -83.71 1.85
CA THR A 991 23.00 -84.02 3.29
C THR A 991 24.34 -84.17 4.00
N ILE A 992 25.43 -84.39 3.25
CA ILE A 992 26.80 -84.63 3.78
C ILE A 992 27.65 -83.34 3.77
N PHE A 993 27.39 -82.40 2.85
CA PHE A 993 28.29 -81.26 2.58
C PHE A 993 27.72 -79.85 2.86
N PHE A 994 26.41 -79.70 3.17
CA PHE A 994 25.78 -78.38 3.37
C PHE A 994 25.10 -78.26 4.75
N SER A 995 25.61 -77.37 5.61
CA SER A 995 25.24 -77.30 7.04
C SER A 995 24.02 -76.43 7.42
N PRO A 996 23.60 -75.37 6.71
CA PRO A 996 22.39 -74.63 7.09
C PRO A 996 21.12 -75.26 6.50
N ASP A 997 20.11 -75.53 7.34
CA ASP A 997 18.76 -75.94 6.91
C ASP A 997 17.87 -74.74 6.51
N GLU A 998 18.28 -73.54 6.88
CA GLU A 998 17.54 -72.30 6.70
C GLU A 998 18.50 -71.11 6.57
N ILE A 999 18.26 -70.21 5.62
CA ILE A 999 19.03 -68.96 5.46
C ILE A 999 18.19 -67.79 5.97
N LYS A 1000 18.57 -67.25 7.12
CA LYS A 1000 17.96 -66.04 7.71
C LYS A 1000 18.80 -64.82 7.42
N ASN A 1001 18.11 -63.74 7.11
CA ASN A 1001 18.73 -62.44 6.92
C ASN A 1001 17.92 -61.36 7.63
N ARG A 1002 18.62 -60.43 8.26
CA ARG A 1002 17.99 -59.38 9.07
C ARG A 1002 18.43 -58.02 8.57
N ARG A 1003 17.43 -57.16 8.29
CA ARG A 1003 17.54 -55.70 8.18
C ARG A 1003 18.28 -55.18 6.94
N ILE A 1004 17.77 -55.51 5.75
CA ILE A 1004 18.18 -54.82 4.50
C ILE A 1004 17.22 -53.65 4.26
N ASN A 1005 17.71 -52.47 3.84
CA ASN A 1005 16.85 -51.35 3.50
C ASN A 1005 16.03 -51.67 2.22
N ILE A 1006 14.72 -51.37 2.17
CA ILE A 1006 13.84 -51.74 1.05
C ILE A 1006 14.37 -51.23 -0.32
N PRO A 1007 14.68 -49.93 -0.50
CA PRO A 1007 15.33 -49.42 -1.70
C PRO A 1007 16.60 -50.17 -2.10
N GLU A 1008 17.47 -50.47 -1.13
CA GLU A 1008 18.72 -51.19 -1.38
C GLU A 1008 18.45 -52.63 -1.85
N PHE A 1009 17.48 -53.30 -1.26
CA PHE A 1009 17.06 -54.65 -1.65
C PHE A 1009 16.52 -54.68 -3.08
N PHE A 1010 15.61 -53.76 -3.44
CA PHE A 1010 15.07 -53.69 -4.80
C PHE A 1010 16.12 -53.26 -5.84
N GLN A 1011 17.06 -52.37 -5.48
CA GLN A 1011 18.16 -52.00 -6.36
C GLN A 1011 19.08 -53.19 -6.65
N ARG A 1012 19.38 -54.02 -5.63
CA ARG A 1012 20.14 -55.26 -5.81
C ARG A 1012 19.41 -56.25 -6.71
N ILE A 1013 18.11 -56.47 -6.48
CA ILE A 1013 17.29 -57.31 -7.36
C ILE A 1013 17.30 -56.78 -8.80
N SER A 1014 17.19 -55.46 -8.99
CA SER A 1014 17.22 -54.84 -10.32
C SER A 1014 18.56 -55.02 -11.02
N ASN A 1015 19.67 -54.93 -10.30
CA ASN A 1015 21.02 -55.12 -10.84
C ASN A 1015 21.28 -56.59 -11.22
N GLU A 1016 20.79 -57.54 -10.41
CA GLU A 1016 20.87 -58.97 -10.74
C GLU A 1016 19.89 -59.34 -11.85
N ALA A 1017 18.73 -58.69 -11.95
CA ALA A 1017 17.78 -58.93 -13.04
C ALA A 1017 18.26 -58.35 -14.38
N SER A 1018 19.10 -57.30 -14.37
CA SER A 1018 19.59 -56.65 -15.59
C SER A 1018 20.61 -57.50 -16.35
N THR A 1019 21.31 -58.43 -15.69
CA THR A 1019 22.21 -59.40 -16.35
C THR A 1019 21.48 -60.38 -17.26
N TYR A 1020 20.15 -60.48 -17.13
CA TYR A 1020 19.28 -61.32 -17.97
C TYR A 1020 18.57 -60.52 -19.09
N ARG A 1021 18.87 -59.22 -19.23
CA ARG A 1021 18.32 -58.35 -20.29
C ARG A 1021 19.40 -58.00 -21.32
N ALA A 1022 19.00 -57.74 -22.56
CA ALA A 1022 19.89 -57.17 -23.58
C ALA A 1022 20.31 -55.73 -23.18
N PRO A 1023 21.51 -55.25 -23.60
CA PRO A 1023 21.83 -53.83 -23.49
C PRO A 1023 20.78 -53.04 -24.27
N ALA A 1024 20.20 -52.02 -23.62
CA ALA A 1024 19.22 -51.16 -24.27
C ALA A 1024 19.84 -50.56 -25.53
N SER A 1025 19.23 -50.82 -26.70
CA SER A 1025 19.61 -50.16 -27.93
C SER A 1025 19.51 -48.65 -27.73
N SER A 1026 20.60 -47.94 -28.03
CA SER A 1026 20.58 -46.48 -28.03
C SER A 1026 19.57 -46.00 -29.08
N PRO A 1027 18.66 -45.07 -28.74
CA PRO A 1027 17.77 -44.50 -29.74
C PRO A 1027 18.61 -43.62 -30.67
N GLY A 1028 18.75 -44.04 -31.92
CA GLY A 1028 19.54 -43.37 -32.93
C GLY A 1028 19.11 -43.76 -34.34
N SER A 1029 17.92 -43.31 -34.74
CA SER A 1029 17.57 -42.85 -36.09
C SER A 1029 16.15 -42.32 -36.08
#